data_AF-A0A7L2RGM8-F1
#
_entry.id   AF-A0A7L2RGM8-F1
#
_cell.length_a   1.000
_cell.length_b   1.000
_cell.length_c   1.000
_cell.angle_alpha   90.00
_cell.angle_beta   90.00
_cell.angle_gamma   90.00
#
_symmetry.space_group_name_H-M   'P 1'
#
loop_
_entity.id
_entity.type
_entity.pdbx_description
1 polymer ?
#
loop_
_entity_poly.entity_id
_entity_poly.type
_entity_poly.pdbx_seq_one_letter_code
_entity_poly.pdbx_strand_id
1 'polypeptide(L)'
;CPEAAPHLVPWRPGSDTRRAAVVGRGTALRLESSAAFHSLVIRDGGTLVFADRPHGPPITLRARYILIHDGGELHIGSERCPYSSRATISLYGRATEGAAVEGFGQKFVGVGRGGVLELHGRRPRSWTLLDKTLHPGGLRHGPYSSERRWGSRGLNLRILDGGTARVLAAGRFDTHLRPGEGRRLSAFLARQPPGSVVAVAVGDSAARSLMPETRLLLRDRLGSRFIARLGYRQPWALVGILGGDQLSPAEDKREYHRNGTTGLAIAKRDFLTYDGTCFTVTAFSGWIKGVPHNGFKVEASKGIILHLLDEVTSWLPGDRIVIASTDYSMHQAEEFNLLPCPECKSNQVKIDGSPLYLHIGEVIDGVDMRAEVGLLTRNILIQGEMEDSCYEQNQCQFFPFDTFGGHIKILRNFSSVHISGVELKNMGQQILGSYPVHFHLAEDVDERGGYERPTYLDNLAIHHCFSRCVAIHGTHGLLVKDTIGYDTLGHCFFLEDGTEQRNTFYHNLGLLTRPGMILPSDRSEVLCLAIRSHVHGNYTPVPSTDCMAVSTFWIANPNNNLIENAAAGAQDVGIWYIFHRVPTGQSEGRYPEGQAEHTPLGIFYNNRVHSNFKACGSFFRVHFQAGLFIGKGVKTTRANAEDPREYLTIDNARFRPHQDADPEKPRVPAMIDGLIAFKNNDHGAWARGGDIIFRNSGFSDNGIGLTLASDGTFPTDEGSSLEVTRSIFIGESSNFGSQGGQNSYWGKGANGEYRTLPRNKTFPIRGFQIYDGPVRITRCTFKKFTPTVDRHSSAIGFFLKNSWQISPQNNVSQILMEKSVSKRSRNWFGNNDNDGDKMSIFHDLDGSVTGYPDTFIGRADNYLLRHAGCLPVPRWNGVMCTGKFAQV
;
A
#
# COMPACT_ATOMS: atom_id res chain seq x y z
N CYS A 1 10.97 -28.52 -23.78
CA CYS A 1 10.51 -28.57 -22.38
C CYS A 1 11.33 -29.61 -21.65
N PRO A 2 11.75 -29.37 -20.39
CA PRO A 2 12.65 -30.26 -19.66
C PRO A 2 12.06 -31.66 -19.46
N GLU A 3 10.77 -31.78 -19.16
CA GLU A 3 10.08 -33.05 -18.91
C GLU A 3 9.99 -34.01 -20.10
N ALA A 4 10.16 -33.48 -21.32
CA ALA A 4 10.09 -34.24 -22.56
C ALA A 4 11.45 -34.88 -22.89
N ALA A 5 12.47 -34.66 -22.06
CA ALA A 5 13.78 -35.24 -22.27
C ALA A 5 13.70 -36.78 -22.17
N PRO A 6 14.20 -37.52 -23.18
CA PRO A 6 13.98 -38.95 -23.30
C PRO A 6 14.71 -39.79 -22.23
N HIS A 7 15.68 -39.20 -21.55
CA HIS A 7 16.47 -39.86 -20.50
C HIS A 7 15.80 -39.80 -19.11
N LEU A 8 14.68 -39.06 -18.96
CA LEU A 8 13.96 -38.98 -17.70
C LEU A 8 13.13 -40.24 -17.44
N VAL A 9 13.34 -40.86 -16.28
CA VAL A 9 12.57 -42.03 -15.83
C VAL A 9 11.31 -41.59 -15.09
N PRO A 10 10.11 -42.09 -15.44
CA PRO A 10 8.88 -41.81 -14.70
C PRO A 10 9.00 -42.19 -13.21
N TRP A 11 8.59 -41.28 -12.33
CA TRP A 11 8.70 -41.45 -10.88
C TRP A 11 7.38 -41.19 -10.17
N ARG A 12 6.90 -42.21 -9.44
CA ARG A 12 5.66 -42.21 -8.66
C ARG A 12 5.91 -42.76 -7.25
N PRO A 13 6.59 -42.00 -6.40
CA PRO A 13 7.11 -42.50 -5.11
C PRO A 13 6.03 -42.73 -4.04
N GLY A 14 4.82 -42.19 -4.23
CA GLY A 14 3.75 -42.22 -3.23
C GLY A 14 4.01 -41.30 -2.04
N SER A 15 3.22 -41.46 -0.98
CA SER A 15 3.26 -40.62 0.22
C SER A 15 3.77 -41.41 1.42
N ASP A 16 5.00 -41.14 1.86
CA ASP A 16 5.57 -41.68 3.11
C ASP A 16 6.45 -40.64 3.81
N THR A 17 5.89 -39.98 4.83
CA THR A 17 6.54 -38.92 5.60
C THR A 17 7.64 -39.40 6.54
N ARG A 18 7.91 -40.72 6.61
CA ARG A 18 9.05 -41.29 7.35
C ARG A 18 10.27 -41.50 6.45
N ARG A 19 10.07 -41.50 5.13
CA ARG A 19 11.11 -41.81 4.15
C ARG A 19 11.94 -40.56 3.82
N ALA A 20 13.25 -40.66 3.98
CA ALA A 20 14.20 -39.74 3.34
C ALA A 20 14.45 -40.19 1.90
N ALA A 21 14.16 -39.34 0.92
CA ALA A 21 14.39 -39.59 -0.50
C ALA A 21 15.69 -38.91 -0.97
N VAL A 22 16.47 -39.63 -1.77
CA VAL A 22 17.68 -39.10 -2.41
C VAL A 22 17.58 -39.34 -3.91
N VAL A 23 17.70 -38.28 -4.69
CA VAL A 23 17.85 -38.32 -6.16
C VAL A 23 19.30 -37.98 -6.46
N GLY A 24 20.08 -38.96 -6.92
CA GLY A 24 21.49 -38.72 -7.21
C GLY A 24 22.14 -39.78 -8.08
N ARG A 25 23.48 -39.76 -8.13
CA ARG A 25 24.29 -40.63 -8.99
C ARG A 25 23.92 -40.50 -10.47
N GLY A 26 23.67 -39.27 -10.92
CA GLY A 26 23.25 -38.99 -12.30
C GLY A 26 21.82 -39.45 -12.65
N THR A 27 21.03 -39.90 -11.67
CA THR A 27 19.65 -40.35 -11.94
C THR A 27 18.77 -39.16 -12.33
N ALA A 28 18.08 -39.24 -13.46
CA ALA A 28 17.15 -38.24 -13.93
C ALA A 28 15.70 -38.74 -13.85
N LEU A 29 14.89 -38.11 -13.01
CA LEU A 29 13.52 -38.54 -12.69
C LEU A 29 12.48 -37.51 -13.12
N ARG A 30 11.37 -37.99 -13.66
CA ARG A 30 10.17 -37.19 -13.94
C ARG A 30 9.08 -37.49 -12.92
N LEU A 31 8.75 -36.54 -12.05
CA LEU A 31 7.69 -36.68 -11.06
C LEU A 31 6.31 -36.66 -11.73
N GLU A 32 5.59 -37.78 -11.70
CA GLU A 32 4.28 -37.95 -12.37
C GLU A 32 3.09 -38.07 -11.40
N SER A 33 3.30 -37.93 -10.10
CA SER A 33 2.23 -37.94 -9.11
C SER A 33 2.65 -37.18 -7.86
N SER A 34 1.68 -36.74 -7.06
CA SER A 34 1.95 -36.19 -5.74
C SER A 34 2.78 -37.17 -4.89
N ALA A 35 3.63 -36.61 -4.04
CA ALA A 35 4.59 -37.33 -3.24
C ALA A 35 4.74 -36.68 -1.86
N ALA A 36 5.01 -37.50 -0.84
CA ALA A 36 5.34 -37.01 0.49
C ALA A 36 6.58 -37.72 1.05
N PHE A 37 7.50 -36.96 1.64
CA PHE A 37 8.76 -37.44 2.20
C PHE A 37 9.01 -36.83 3.57
N HIS A 38 9.84 -37.49 4.38
CA HIS A 38 10.51 -36.82 5.50
C HIS A 38 11.41 -35.70 4.96
N SER A 39 12.30 -36.02 4.02
CA SER A 39 13.16 -35.08 3.34
C SER A 39 13.46 -35.52 1.91
N LEU A 40 13.79 -34.57 1.04
CA LEU A 40 14.24 -34.83 -0.32
C LEU A 40 15.61 -34.17 -0.54
N VAL A 41 16.61 -34.95 -0.92
CA VAL A 41 17.94 -34.45 -1.27
C VAL A 41 18.22 -34.78 -2.73
N ILE A 42 18.58 -33.76 -3.52
CA ILE A 42 18.96 -33.89 -4.92
C ILE A 42 20.44 -33.52 -5.03
N ARG A 43 21.27 -34.50 -5.40
CA ARG A 43 22.74 -34.35 -5.37
C ARG A 43 23.46 -35.26 -6.34
N ASP A 44 24.79 -35.16 -6.43
CA ASP A 44 25.65 -36.08 -7.20
C ASP A 44 25.18 -36.20 -8.66
N GLY A 45 24.85 -35.06 -9.31
CA GLY A 45 24.32 -35.00 -10.68
C GLY A 45 22.87 -35.50 -10.86
N GLY A 46 22.14 -35.78 -9.78
CA GLY A 46 20.73 -36.18 -9.85
C GLY A 46 19.83 -35.06 -10.36
N THR A 47 18.80 -35.39 -11.13
CA THR A 47 17.86 -34.42 -11.69
C THR A 47 16.42 -34.82 -11.37
N LEU A 48 15.62 -33.89 -10.86
CA LEU A 48 14.19 -34.05 -10.66
C LEU A 48 13.42 -33.02 -11.49
N VAL A 49 12.54 -33.50 -12.37
CA VAL A 49 11.70 -32.65 -13.23
C VAL A 49 10.22 -32.94 -12.95
N PHE A 50 9.41 -31.91 -12.74
CA PHE A 50 7.95 -32.08 -12.61
C PHE A 50 7.31 -32.35 -13.98
N ALA A 51 6.37 -33.29 -14.05
CA ALA A 51 5.56 -33.50 -15.25
C ALA A 51 4.44 -32.46 -15.37
N ASP A 52 4.38 -31.78 -16.50
CA ASP A 52 3.37 -30.81 -16.91
C ASP A 52 2.26 -31.52 -17.69
N ARG A 53 1.06 -31.54 -17.10
CA ARG A 53 -0.14 -32.15 -17.67
C ARG A 53 -1.31 -31.17 -17.49
N PRO A 54 -1.57 -30.27 -18.46
CA PRO A 54 -2.54 -29.18 -18.32
C PRO A 54 -3.95 -29.61 -17.91
N HIS A 55 -4.33 -30.85 -18.26
CA HIS A 55 -5.62 -31.46 -17.94
C HIS A 55 -5.53 -32.56 -16.86
N GLY A 56 -4.35 -32.75 -16.27
CA GLY A 56 -4.09 -33.72 -15.23
C GLY A 56 -4.32 -33.16 -13.83
N PRO A 57 -4.29 -34.03 -12.80
CA PRO A 57 -4.34 -33.59 -11.41
C PRO A 57 -3.08 -32.76 -11.06
N PRO A 58 -3.20 -31.78 -10.15
CA PRO A 58 -2.06 -31.03 -9.65
C PRO A 58 -1.05 -31.96 -8.97
N ILE A 59 0.24 -31.63 -9.08
CA ILE A 59 1.31 -32.38 -8.41
C ILE A 59 1.70 -31.65 -7.13
N THR A 60 1.52 -32.31 -6.00
CA THR A 60 1.95 -31.81 -4.68
C THR A 60 3.16 -32.59 -4.19
N LEU A 61 4.27 -31.91 -3.94
CA LEU A 61 5.46 -32.45 -3.29
C LEU A 61 5.51 -31.94 -1.84
N ARG A 62 5.28 -32.83 -0.88
CA ARG A 62 5.28 -32.51 0.56
C ARG A 62 6.54 -33.02 1.25
N ALA A 63 7.31 -32.16 1.92
CA ALA A 63 8.55 -32.56 2.61
C ALA A 63 8.83 -31.69 3.83
N ARG A 64 9.65 -32.15 4.80
CA ARG A 64 10.19 -31.24 5.83
C ARG A 64 11.25 -30.32 5.26
N TYR A 65 12.04 -30.80 4.30
CA TYR A 65 12.94 -29.94 3.54
C TYR A 65 13.30 -30.57 2.20
N ILE A 66 13.70 -29.71 1.26
CA ILE A 66 14.28 -30.07 -0.03
C ILE A 66 15.67 -29.44 -0.10
N LEU A 67 16.72 -30.23 -0.32
CA LEU A 67 18.10 -29.74 -0.44
C LEU A 67 18.68 -30.11 -1.80
N ILE A 68 19.19 -29.12 -2.52
CA ILE A 68 19.75 -29.24 -3.87
C ILE A 68 21.22 -28.80 -3.80
N HIS A 69 22.16 -29.72 -4.04
CA HIS A 69 23.60 -29.42 -3.95
C HIS A 69 24.42 -30.41 -4.78
N ASP A 70 25.73 -30.22 -4.88
CA ASP A 70 26.70 -31.12 -5.53
C ASP A 70 26.24 -31.59 -6.93
N GLY A 71 25.83 -30.63 -7.77
CA GLY A 71 25.36 -30.89 -9.14
C GLY A 71 23.92 -31.40 -9.23
N GLY A 72 23.18 -31.44 -8.13
CA GLY A 72 21.75 -31.77 -8.14
C GLY A 72 20.90 -30.69 -8.79
N GLU A 73 19.80 -31.10 -9.44
CA GLU A 73 18.92 -30.18 -10.18
C GLU A 73 17.44 -30.40 -9.89
N LEU A 74 16.70 -29.32 -9.63
CA LEU A 74 15.24 -29.31 -9.54
C LEU A 74 14.64 -28.39 -10.61
N HIS A 75 13.77 -28.95 -11.45
CA HIS A 75 13.11 -28.23 -12.53
C HIS A 75 11.58 -28.32 -12.43
N ILE A 76 10.91 -27.17 -12.48
CA ILE A 76 9.46 -27.05 -12.72
C ILE A 76 9.28 -26.09 -13.89
N GLY A 77 9.20 -26.65 -15.10
CA GLY A 77 9.25 -25.86 -16.34
C GLY A 77 10.66 -25.34 -16.64
N SER A 78 10.75 -24.50 -17.66
CA SER A 78 11.98 -23.81 -18.09
C SER A 78 11.62 -22.44 -18.65
N GLU A 79 12.59 -21.53 -18.77
CA GLU A 79 12.34 -20.18 -19.29
C GLU A 79 11.63 -20.16 -20.66
N ARG A 80 12.03 -21.07 -21.56
CA ARG A 80 11.46 -21.22 -22.92
C ARG A 80 10.22 -22.11 -22.99
N CYS A 81 9.96 -22.90 -21.96
CA CYS A 81 8.77 -23.74 -21.85
C CYS A 81 8.28 -23.69 -20.40
N PRO A 82 7.53 -22.63 -20.04
CA PRO A 82 7.01 -22.47 -18.70
C PRO A 82 6.00 -23.56 -18.36
N TYR A 83 6.01 -24.00 -17.11
CA TYR A 83 5.07 -24.95 -16.54
C TYR A 83 3.66 -24.38 -16.62
N SER A 84 2.74 -25.14 -17.22
CA SER A 84 1.37 -24.71 -17.50
C SER A 84 0.34 -25.29 -16.55
N SER A 85 0.64 -26.43 -15.93
CA SER A 85 -0.16 -27.10 -14.90
C SER A 85 -0.04 -26.44 -13.53
N ARG A 86 -0.70 -27.03 -12.53
CA ARG A 86 -0.59 -26.64 -11.13
C ARG A 86 0.40 -27.53 -10.37
N ALA A 87 1.35 -26.91 -9.68
CA ALA A 87 2.31 -27.60 -8.82
C ALA A 87 2.33 -26.94 -7.43
N THR A 88 2.50 -27.76 -6.39
CA THR A 88 2.61 -27.28 -5.02
C THR A 88 3.79 -27.94 -4.32
N ILE A 89 4.69 -27.14 -3.74
CA ILE A 89 5.67 -27.61 -2.77
C ILE A 89 5.15 -27.22 -1.38
N SER A 90 4.91 -28.23 -0.54
CA SER A 90 4.35 -28.05 0.80
C SER A 90 5.40 -28.42 1.85
N LEU A 91 5.90 -27.44 2.57
CA LEU A 91 6.93 -27.61 3.59
C LEU A 91 6.26 -27.77 4.96
N TYR A 92 6.43 -28.93 5.61
CA TYR A 92 5.76 -29.23 6.88
C TYR A 92 6.73 -29.42 8.04
N GLY A 93 6.21 -29.30 9.25
CA GLY A 93 6.95 -29.46 10.50
C GLY A 93 6.79 -28.25 11.42
N ARG A 94 6.92 -28.51 12.73
CA ARG A 94 6.88 -27.52 13.81
C ARG A 94 8.28 -27.06 14.20
N ALA A 95 8.37 -25.90 14.85
CA ALA A 95 9.63 -25.37 15.39
C ALA A 95 10.30 -26.33 16.39
N THR A 96 9.49 -27.10 17.12
CA THR A 96 9.93 -28.05 18.16
C THR A 96 10.39 -29.40 17.61
N GLU A 97 10.31 -29.62 16.29
CA GLU A 97 10.47 -30.95 15.69
C GLU A 97 11.64 -31.04 14.71
N GLY A 98 12.51 -32.03 14.95
CA GLY A 98 13.66 -32.33 14.10
C GLY A 98 14.83 -31.38 14.34
N ALA A 99 16.03 -31.83 13.98
CA ALA A 99 17.23 -30.98 14.04
C ALA A 99 17.28 -30.02 12.84
N ALA A 100 17.87 -28.84 13.06
CA ALA A 100 18.22 -27.94 11.99
C ALA A 100 19.31 -28.55 11.09
N VAL A 101 19.15 -28.42 9.78
CA VAL A 101 20.18 -28.75 8.81
C VAL A 101 21.21 -27.62 8.80
N GLU A 102 22.49 -27.96 8.93
CA GLU A 102 23.58 -27.00 8.97
C GLU A 102 23.53 -26.05 7.76
N GLY A 103 23.67 -24.74 8.01
CA GLY A 103 23.59 -23.70 6.99
C GLY A 103 22.19 -23.34 6.50
N PHE A 104 21.21 -24.25 6.59
CA PHE A 104 19.87 -24.07 6.01
C PHE A 104 18.72 -23.95 7.03
N GLY A 105 18.84 -24.49 8.24
CA GLY A 105 17.76 -24.45 9.24
C GLY A 105 16.74 -25.58 9.07
N GLN A 106 15.46 -25.29 9.29
CA GLN A 106 14.34 -26.25 9.21
C GLN A 106 13.27 -25.74 8.25
N LYS A 107 12.47 -26.64 7.65
CA LYS A 107 11.31 -26.28 6.83
C LYS A 107 11.67 -25.44 5.60
N PHE A 108 12.56 -25.96 4.76
CA PHE A 108 13.18 -25.15 3.70
C PHE A 108 13.26 -25.81 2.32
N VAL A 109 13.42 -24.98 1.29
CA VAL A 109 14.06 -25.34 0.01
C VAL A 109 15.44 -24.70 -0.02
N GLY A 110 16.48 -25.50 -0.16
CA GLY A 110 17.87 -25.07 0.00
C GLY A 110 18.65 -25.33 -1.28
N VAL A 111 19.38 -24.32 -1.75
CA VAL A 111 20.32 -24.45 -2.87
C VAL A 111 21.74 -24.23 -2.33
N GLY A 112 22.52 -25.30 -2.34
CA GLY A 112 23.93 -25.29 -1.97
C GLY A 112 24.85 -25.22 -3.18
N ARG A 113 26.15 -25.42 -2.92
CA ARG A 113 27.20 -25.45 -3.93
C ARG A 113 26.85 -26.40 -5.07
N GLY A 114 27.00 -25.95 -6.31
CA GLY A 114 26.74 -26.72 -7.53
C GLY A 114 25.26 -27.02 -7.81
N GLY A 115 24.33 -26.61 -6.95
CA GLY A 115 22.90 -26.87 -7.13
C GLY A 115 22.28 -26.05 -8.25
N VAL A 116 21.22 -26.60 -8.87
CA VAL A 116 20.40 -25.94 -9.89
C VAL A 116 18.94 -25.89 -9.45
N LEU A 117 18.36 -24.70 -9.40
CA LEU A 117 16.94 -24.49 -9.12
C LEU A 117 16.29 -23.68 -10.24
N GLU A 118 15.46 -24.34 -11.04
CA GLU A 118 14.77 -23.75 -12.18
C GLU A 118 13.25 -23.88 -11.98
N LEU A 119 12.62 -22.78 -11.56
CA LEU A 119 11.17 -22.69 -11.37
C LEU A 119 10.61 -21.68 -12.36
N HIS A 120 9.80 -22.14 -13.31
CA HIS A 120 9.26 -21.30 -14.38
C HIS A 120 7.79 -21.59 -14.58
N GLY A 121 6.93 -20.86 -13.87
CA GLY A 121 5.49 -20.88 -14.02
C GLY A 121 4.99 -19.95 -15.14
N ARG A 122 3.67 -19.85 -15.28
CA ARG A 122 3.05 -18.86 -16.14
C ARG A 122 3.43 -17.46 -15.66
N ARG A 123 3.67 -16.56 -16.60
CA ARG A 123 4.00 -15.13 -16.34
C ARG A 123 2.81 -14.25 -16.70
N PRO A 124 1.73 -14.24 -15.88
CA PRO A 124 0.65 -13.29 -16.09
C PRO A 124 1.15 -11.86 -15.87
N ARG A 125 0.35 -10.86 -16.25
CA ARG A 125 0.62 -9.48 -15.79
C ARG A 125 0.63 -9.48 -14.26
N SER A 126 1.74 -9.08 -13.65
CA SER A 126 1.90 -9.18 -12.20
C SER A 126 0.97 -8.21 -11.47
N TRP A 127 1.06 -6.93 -11.83
CA TRP A 127 0.19 -5.89 -11.31
C TRP A 127 0.01 -4.77 -12.35
N THR A 128 -0.97 -3.91 -12.11
CA THR A 128 -1.35 -2.76 -12.96
C THR A 128 -2.02 -1.70 -12.08
N LEU A 129 -2.54 -0.62 -12.67
CA LEU A 129 -3.27 0.44 -11.96
C LEU A 129 -4.77 0.36 -12.26
N LEU A 130 -5.62 0.77 -11.33
CA LEU A 130 -7.02 1.07 -11.62
C LEU A 130 -7.12 2.20 -12.66
N ASP A 131 -8.01 2.06 -13.64
CA ASP A 131 -8.36 3.09 -14.63
C ASP A 131 -9.70 3.77 -14.32
N LYS A 132 -10.38 3.30 -13.26
CA LYS A 132 -11.61 3.91 -12.76
C LYS A 132 -11.69 3.76 -11.25
N THR A 133 -12.09 4.83 -10.57
CA THR A 133 -12.22 4.85 -9.11
C THR A 133 -13.23 3.81 -8.62
N LEU A 134 -12.79 2.94 -7.72
CA LEU A 134 -13.61 1.96 -7.01
C LEU A 134 -14.11 2.58 -5.71
N HIS A 135 -15.43 2.78 -5.63
CA HIS A 135 -16.06 3.39 -4.46
C HIS A 135 -16.53 2.35 -3.44
N PRO A 136 -16.58 2.68 -2.14
CA PRO A 136 -17.17 1.82 -1.13
C PRO A 136 -18.58 1.35 -1.52
N GLY A 137 -18.83 0.04 -1.41
CA GLY A 137 -20.08 -0.59 -1.82
C GLY A 137 -20.30 -0.70 -3.33
N GLY A 138 -19.31 -0.36 -4.15
CA GLY A 138 -19.35 -0.37 -5.62
C GLY A 138 -20.05 0.82 -6.27
N LEU A 139 -20.70 1.71 -5.50
CA LEU A 139 -21.46 2.84 -6.02
C LEU A 139 -20.81 4.17 -5.65
N ARG A 140 -20.74 5.12 -6.60
CA ARG A 140 -20.16 6.46 -6.41
C ARG A 140 -20.73 7.23 -5.21
N HIS A 141 -22.01 7.07 -4.95
CA HIS A 141 -22.71 7.72 -3.82
C HIS A 141 -22.95 6.78 -2.64
N GLY A 142 -22.28 5.62 -2.63
CA GLY A 142 -22.40 4.57 -1.62
C GLY A 142 -23.74 3.82 -1.69
N PRO A 143 -23.85 2.70 -0.95
CA PRO A 143 -25.10 1.99 -0.80
C PRO A 143 -26.09 2.80 0.04
N TYR A 144 -27.39 2.62 -0.20
CA TYR A 144 -28.46 3.23 0.58
C TYR A 144 -29.27 2.14 1.28
N SER A 145 -29.50 2.28 2.59
CA SER A 145 -30.42 1.41 3.33
C SER A 145 -31.27 2.24 4.29
N SER A 146 -32.57 1.92 4.34
CA SER A 146 -33.45 2.47 5.37
C SER A 146 -34.50 1.44 5.75
N GLU A 147 -34.67 1.22 7.05
CA GLU A 147 -35.73 0.37 7.60
C GLU A 147 -36.46 1.13 8.69
N ARG A 148 -37.79 1.01 8.73
CA ARG A 148 -38.62 1.56 9.79
C ARG A 148 -39.55 0.49 10.32
N ARG A 149 -39.71 0.53 11.65
CA ARG A 149 -40.65 -0.32 12.39
C ARG A 149 -41.92 0.45 12.71
N TRP A 150 -41.81 1.44 13.61
CA TRP A 150 -42.93 2.29 14.01
C TRP A 150 -42.87 3.68 13.35
N GLY A 151 -44.01 4.37 13.33
CA GLY A 151 -44.08 5.76 12.84
C GLY A 151 -43.89 5.92 11.33
N SER A 152 -44.02 4.84 10.55
CA SER A 152 -43.92 4.83 9.08
C SER A 152 -45.28 4.59 8.40
N ARG A 153 -46.40 4.78 9.11
CA ARG A 153 -47.75 4.51 8.59
C ARG A 153 -48.01 5.17 7.23
N GLY A 154 -48.58 4.40 6.31
CA GLY A 154 -48.94 4.84 4.96
C GLY A 154 -47.94 4.43 3.89
N LEU A 155 -47.94 5.13 2.76
CA LEU A 155 -47.02 4.91 1.65
C LEU A 155 -45.69 5.63 1.90
N ASN A 156 -44.59 4.90 1.86
CA ASN A 156 -43.23 5.43 1.93
C ASN A 156 -42.60 5.32 0.55
N LEU A 157 -41.91 6.36 0.10
CA LEU A 157 -41.30 6.42 -1.23
C LEU A 157 -39.83 6.85 -1.17
N ARG A 158 -39.06 6.32 -2.14
CA ARG A 158 -37.73 6.82 -2.52
C ARG A 158 -37.72 7.10 -4.01
N ILE A 159 -37.17 8.26 -4.37
CA ILE A 159 -36.91 8.67 -5.74
C ILE A 159 -35.42 8.60 -5.95
N LEU A 160 -35.00 7.89 -6.98
CA LEU A 160 -33.60 7.69 -7.31
C LEU A 160 -33.32 8.11 -8.75
N ASP A 161 -32.12 8.63 -8.94
CA ASP A 161 -31.55 8.78 -10.27
C ASP A 161 -31.08 7.40 -10.77
N GLY A 162 -31.71 6.90 -11.83
CA GLY A 162 -31.35 5.62 -12.44
C GLY A 162 -29.92 5.57 -12.95
N GLY A 163 -29.36 6.72 -13.35
CA GLY A 163 -28.00 6.78 -13.92
C GLY A 163 -26.88 6.93 -12.89
N THR A 164 -27.18 7.26 -11.63
CA THR A 164 -26.13 7.44 -10.59
C THR A 164 -26.38 6.64 -9.32
N ALA A 165 -27.49 5.91 -9.25
CA ALA A 165 -27.99 5.20 -8.07
C ALA A 165 -28.22 6.09 -6.82
N ARG A 166 -28.14 7.42 -6.97
CA ARG A 166 -28.33 8.37 -5.87
C ARG A 166 -29.80 8.52 -5.52
N VAL A 167 -30.12 8.44 -4.23
CA VAL A 167 -31.45 8.84 -3.73
C VAL A 167 -31.57 10.36 -3.77
N LEU A 168 -32.50 10.86 -4.59
CA LEU A 168 -32.77 12.28 -4.81
C LEU A 168 -33.78 12.83 -3.80
N ALA A 169 -34.82 12.04 -3.49
CA ALA A 169 -35.88 12.46 -2.60
C ALA A 169 -36.51 11.29 -1.83
N ALA A 170 -37.05 11.58 -0.65
CA ALA A 170 -37.76 10.63 0.20
C ALA A 170 -39.07 11.24 0.70
N GLY A 171 -40.14 10.44 0.71
CA GLY A 171 -41.45 10.89 1.18
C GLY A 171 -42.17 9.82 2.01
N ARG A 172 -42.93 10.25 3.01
CA ARG A 172 -43.89 9.42 3.76
C ARG A 172 -45.26 10.08 3.66
N PHE A 173 -46.27 9.31 3.28
CA PHE A 173 -47.64 9.78 3.08
C PHE A 173 -48.60 8.90 3.85
N ASP A 174 -49.22 9.44 4.91
CA ASP A 174 -50.15 8.68 5.77
C ASP A 174 -51.53 8.57 5.12
N THR A 175 -51.59 7.82 4.02
CA THR A 175 -52.81 7.57 3.24
C THR A 175 -53.80 6.66 3.97
N HIS A 176 -53.55 6.30 5.23
CA HIS A 176 -54.47 5.53 6.04
C HIS A 176 -55.31 6.39 6.98
N LEU A 177 -54.69 7.28 7.77
CA LEU A 177 -55.45 8.11 8.72
C LEU A 177 -55.68 9.55 8.28
N ARG A 178 -54.85 10.10 7.38
CA ARG A 178 -54.93 11.53 7.04
C ARG A 178 -55.58 11.76 5.68
N PRO A 179 -56.78 12.38 5.64
CA PRO A 179 -57.37 12.84 4.39
C PRO A 179 -56.45 13.87 3.70
N GLY A 180 -56.30 13.80 2.38
CA GLY A 180 -55.50 14.74 1.59
C GLY A 180 -54.05 14.31 1.32
N GLU A 181 -53.52 13.30 2.01
CA GLU A 181 -52.15 12.80 1.77
C GLU A 181 -51.95 12.23 0.36
N GLY A 182 -53.01 11.72 -0.28
CA GLY A 182 -52.98 11.31 -1.69
C GLY A 182 -52.70 12.46 -2.66
N ARG A 183 -53.22 13.67 -2.39
CA ARG A 183 -52.90 14.87 -3.20
C ARG A 183 -51.45 15.30 -2.99
N ARG A 184 -50.96 15.23 -1.74
CA ARG A 184 -49.56 15.54 -1.42
C ARG A 184 -48.59 14.57 -2.09
N LEU A 185 -48.94 13.28 -2.13
CA LEU A 185 -48.22 12.26 -2.89
C LEU A 185 -48.23 12.56 -4.40
N SER A 186 -49.39 12.93 -4.95
CA SER A 186 -49.52 13.30 -6.36
C SER A 186 -48.64 14.50 -6.72
N ALA A 187 -48.67 15.55 -5.90
CA ALA A 187 -47.82 16.73 -6.07
C ALA A 187 -46.33 16.44 -5.83
N PHE A 188 -45.98 15.45 -5.00
CA PHE A 188 -44.61 15.00 -4.81
C PHE A 188 -44.08 14.31 -6.07
N LEU A 189 -44.84 13.35 -6.63
CA LEU A 189 -44.46 12.64 -7.85
C LEU A 189 -44.41 13.56 -9.08
N ALA A 190 -45.34 14.51 -9.20
CA ALA A 190 -45.37 15.46 -10.31
C ALA A 190 -44.13 16.39 -10.38
N ARG A 191 -43.41 16.56 -9.27
CA ARG A 191 -42.18 17.36 -9.20
C ARG A 191 -40.92 16.59 -9.55
N GLN A 192 -41.01 15.28 -9.76
CA GLN A 192 -39.83 14.45 -10.04
C GLN A 192 -39.57 14.37 -11.55
N PRO A 193 -38.30 14.30 -11.98
CA PRO A 193 -37.97 14.11 -13.39
C PRO A 193 -38.57 12.81 -13.96
N PRO A 194 -39.11 12.83 -15.19
CA PRO A 194 -39.44 11.61 -15.93
C PRO A 194 -38.22 10.68 -16.02
N GLY A 195 -38.44 9.36 -15.95
CA GLY A 195 -37.36 8.35 -15.95
C GLY A 195 -36.74 8.07 -14.59
N SER A 196 -37.11 8.80 -13.53
CA SER A 196 -36.64 8.51 -12.17
C SER A 196 -37.10 7.13 -11.70
N VAL A 197 -36.24 6.41 -10.97
CA VAL A 197 -36.61 5.15 -10.32
C VAL A 197 -37.40 5.47 -9.05
N VAL A 198 -38.53 4.78 -8.86
CA VAL A 198 -39.44 4.98 -7.73
C VAL A 198 -39.60 3.67 -6.98
N ALA A 199 -39.16 3.65 -5.73
CA ALA A 199 -39.38 2.55 -4.81
C ALA A 199 -40.46 2.92 -3.79
N VAL A 200 -41.45 2.05 -3.58
CA VAL A 200 -42.60 2.27 -2.69
C VAL A 200 -42.75 1.10 -1.72
N ALA A 201 -43.04 1.40 -0.46
CA ALA A 201 -43.35 0.38 0.55
C ALA A 201 -44.41 0.88 1.54
N VAL A 202 -45.36 0.01 1.90
CA VAL A 202 -46.35 0.27 2.96
C VAL A 202 -45.69 0.13 4.32
N GLY A 203 -45.87 1.11 5.20
CA GLY A 203 -45.66 0.94 6.64
C GLY A 203 -47.02 0.85 7.34
N ASP A 204 -47.19 -0.11 8.24
CA ASP A 204 -48.46 -0.41 8.95
C ASP A 204 -49.65 -0.62 8.00
N SER A 205 -50.32 0.46 7.59
CA SER A 205 -51.46 0.42 6.69
C SER A 205 -51.48 1.67 5.84
N ALA A 206 -51.93 1.53 4.59
CA ALA A 206 -52.03 2.64 3.64
C ALA A 206 -53.43 2.81 3.03
N ALA A 207 -54.39 1.92 3.30
CA ALA A 207 -55.56 1.76 2.43
C ALA A 207 -56.78 2.68 2.72
N ARG A 208 -57.02 3.10 3.97
CA ARG A 208 -58.30 3.67 4.42
C ARG A 208 -58.63 5.03 3.78
N SER A 209 -57.66 5.92 3.64
CA SER A 209 -57.82 7.24 3.01
C SER A 209 -57.14 7.31 1.63
N LEU A 210 -56.81 6.15 1.05
CA LEU A 210 -56.17 6.06 -0.27
C LEU A 210 -57.25 6.15 -1.36
N MET A 211 -57.51 7.39 -1.79
CA MET A 211 -58.55 7.75 -2.74
C MET A 211 -58.37 7.06 -4.11
N PRO A 212 -59.47 6.75 -4.84
CA PRO A 212 -59.42 6.11 -6.15
C PRO A 212 -58.50 6.81 -7.14
N GLU A 213 -58.47 8.15 -7.15
CA GLU A 213 -57.64 8.95 -8.07
C GLU A 213 -56.14 8.72 -7.80
N THR A 214 -55.74 8.57 -6.54
CA THR A 214 -54.34 8.27 -6.18
C THR A 214 -53.97 6.84 -6.54
N ARG A 215 -54.91 5.89 -6.44
CA ARG A 215 -54.70 4.50 -6.89
C ARG A 215 -54.51 4.43 -8.40
N LEU A 216 -55.35 5.14 -9.16
CA LEU A 216 -55.23 5.26 -10.61
C LEU A 216 -53.91 5.93 -11.00
N LEU A 217 -53.52 7.01 -10.31
CA LEU A 217 -52.23 7.66 -10.55
C LEU A 217 -51.06 6.68 -10.38
N LEU A 218 -51.00 5.92 -9.28
CA LEU A 218 -49.91 4.97 -9.04
C LEU A 218 -49.94 3.79 -10.02
N ARG A 219 -51.13 3.33 -10.42
CA ARG A 219 -51.30 2.33 -11.49
C ARG A 219 -50.75 2.86 -12.82
N ASP A 220 -51.16 4.04 -13.23
CA ASP A 220 -50.88 4.56 -14.57
C ASP A 220 -49.44 5.11 -14.69
N ARG A 221 -48.91 5.71 -13.62
CA ARG A 221 -47.56 6.32 -13.62
C ARG A 221 -46.43 5.35 -13.29
N LEU A 222 -46.70 4.30 -12.51
CA LEU A 222 -45.70 3.33 -12.03
C LEU A 222 -46.00 1.89 -12.46
N GLY A 223 -47.10 1.64 -13.17
CA GLY A 223 -47.48 0.32 -13.67
C GLY A 223 -48.01 -0.66 -12.62
N SER A 224 -48.41 -0.18 -11.44
CA SER A 224 -48.81 -1.06 -10.33
C SER A 224 -50.05 -1.90 -10.66
N ARG A 225 -49.98 -3.20 -10.39
CA ARG A 225 -51.07 -4.18 -10.54
C ARG A 225 -51.90 -4.34 -9.27
N PHE A 226 -51.28 -4.16 -8.09
CA PHE A 226 -51.94 -4.43 -6.81
C PHE A 226 -52.52 -3.20 -6.11
N ILE A 227 -52.04 -1.99 -6.42
CA ILE A 227 -52.46 -0.77 -5.69
C ILE A 227 -53.95 -0.48 -5.79
N ALA A 228 -54.61 -0.89 -6.89
CA ALA A 228 -56.05 -0.70 -7.08
C ALA A 228 -56.88 -1.43 -6.00
N ARG A 229 -56.39 -2.57 -5.49
CA ARG A 229 -57.09 -3.41 -4.50
C ARG A 229 -56.36 -3.52 -3.15
N LEU A 230 -55.37 -2.66 -2.90
CA LEU A 230 -54.63 -2.66 -1.63
C LEU A 230 -55.57 -2.45 -0.44
N GLY A 231 -55.56 -3.42 0.49
CA GLY A 231 -56.44 -3.52 1.65
C GLY A 231 -55.79 -3.12 2.98
N TYR A 232 -56.57 -3.23 4.06
CA TYR A 232 -56.13 -2.87 5.40
C TYR A 232 -54.92 -3.71 5.85
N ARG A 233 -53.86 -3.04 6.28
CA ARG A 233 -52.60 -3.64 6.80
C ARG A 233 -51.86 -4.58 5.86
N GLN A 234 -52.26 -4.68 4.61
CA GLN A 234 -51.57 -5.52 3.63
C GLN A 234 -50.17 -4.98 3.37
N PRO A 235 -49.13 -5.81 3.59
CA PRO A 235 -47.80 -5.49 3.11
C PRO A 235 -47.79 -5.37 1.60
N TRP A 236 -47.17 -4.32 1.10
CA TRP A 236 -47.03 -4.06 -0.32
C TRP A 236 -45.75 -3.28 -0.59
N ALA A 237 -45.04 -3.70 -1.63
CA ALA A 237 -43.82 -3.06 -2.11
C ALA A 237 -43.80 -3.00 -3.63
N LEU A 238 -43.23 -1.94 -4.19
CA LEU A 238 -43.09 -1.72 -5.63
C LEU A 238 -41.75 -1.04 -5.96
N VAL A 239 -41.12 -1.43 -7.06
CA VAL A 239 -40.00 -0.71 -7.69
C VAL A 239 -40.33 -0.52 -9.18
N GLY A 240 -40.52 0.73 -9.59
CA GLY A 240 -40.91 1.12 -10.95
C GLY A 240 -40.13 2.33 -11.46
N ILE A 241 -40.44 2.75 -12.69
CA ILE A 241 -39.83 3.94 -13.33
C ILE A 241 -40.95 4.95 -13.61
N LEU A 242 -40.75 6.20 -13.20
CA LEU A 242 -41.75 7.24 -13.37
C LEU A 242 -41.89 7.64 -14.84
N GLY A 243 -43.02 7.30 -15.46
CA GLY A 243 -43.28 7.62 -16.87
C GLY A 243 -42.48 6.80 -17.89
N GLY A 244 -41.84 5.71 -17.47
CA GLY A 244 -41.18 4.74 -18.36
C GLY A 244 -42.14 3.68 -18.90
N ASP A 245 -41.61 2.77 -19.73
CA ASP A 245 -42.40 1.69 -20.36
C ASP A 245 -43.19 0.85 -19.35
N GLN A 246 -44.42 0.46 -19.73
CA GLN A 246 -45.35 -0.36 -18.93
C GLN A 246 -44.89 -1.81 -18.70
N LEU A 247 -43.65 -2.16 -19.11
CA LEU A 247 -43.05 -3.46 -18.88
C LEU A 247 -42.74 -3.66 -17.38
N SER A 248 -43.78 -4.14 -16.70
CA SER A 248 -43.87 -4.72 -15.35
C SER A 248 -42.96 -4.09 -14.29
N PRO A 249 -43.46 -3.18 -13.41
CA PRO A 249 -42.73 -2.90 -12.17
C PRO A 249 -42.48 -4.21 -11.40
N ALA A 250 -41.40 -4.25 -10.62
CA ALA A 250 -41.26 -5.29 -9.62
C ALA A 250 -42.24 -4.95 -8.49
N GLU A 251 -43.15 -5.86 -8.15
CA GLU A 251 -44.21 -5.58 -7.21
C GLU A 251 -44.59 -6.87 -6.47
N ASP A 252 -44.71 -6.79 -5.14
CA ASP A 252 -45.13 -7.93 -4.31
C ASP A 252 -46.13 -7.45 -3.25
N LYS A 253 -47.00 -8.37 -2.81
CA LYS A 253 -47.96 -8.13 -1.73
C LYS A 253 -48.12 -9.36 -0.86
N ARG A 254 -48.49 -9.17 0.41
CA ARG A 254 -48.85 -10.25 1.32
C ARG A 254 -50.23 -10.02 1.91
N GLU A 255 -50.90 -11.10 2.28
CA GLU A 255 -52.13 -11.02 3.05
C GLU A 255 -51.81 -10.76 4.52
N TYR A 256 -52.67 -9.97 5.18
CA TYR A 256 -52.52 -9.67 6.59
C TYR A 256 -53.44 -10.58 7.43
N HIS A 257 -52.85 -11.32 8.36
CA HIS A 257 -53.57 -12.21 9.27
C HIS A 257 -53.52 -11.70 10.71
N ARG A 258 -54.52 -12.07 11.53
CA ARG A 258 -54.65 -11.60 12.93
C ARG A 258 -53.56 -12.12 13.87
N ASN A 259 -52.74 -13.10 13.45
CA ASN A 259 -51.58 -13.60 14.20
C ASN A 259 -50.41 -12.60 14.26
N GLY A 260 -50.52 -11.44 13.56
CA GLY A 260 -49.56 -10.35 13.64
C GLY A 260 -48.23 -10.59 12.92
N THR A 261 -48.04 -11.73 12.26
CA THR A 261 -46.83 -12.01 11.46
C THR A 261 -47.25 -12.32 10.04
N THR A 262 -46.69 -11.58 9.09
CA THR A 262 -46.81 -11.85 7.67
C THR A 262 -45.44 -12.21 7.11
N GLY A 263 -45.39 -12.84 5.93
CA GLY A 263 -44.16 -12.77 5.12
C GLY A 263 -43.80 -11.31 4.77
N LEU A 264 -42.59 -11.08 4.27
CA LEU A 264 -42.22 -9.80 3.65
C LEU A 264 -42.73 -9.80 2.19
N ALA A 265 -43.45 -8.75 1.82
CA ALA A 265 -43.60 -8.35 0.43
C ALA A 265 -42.29 -7.71 -0.03
N ILE A 266 -41.64 -8.25 -1.07
CA ILE A 266 -40.34 -7.76 -1.56
C ILE A 266 -40.43 -7.46 -3.06
N ALA A 267 -40.17 -6.21 -3.43
CA ALA A 267 -40.01 -5.78 -4.81
C ALA A 267 -38.53 -5.47 -5.07
N LYS A 268 -37.92 -6.13 -6.06
CA LYS A 268 -36.50 -6.01 -6.40
C LYS A 268 -36.34 -5.80 -7.90
N ARG A 269 -35.56 -4.81 -8.32
CA ARG A 269 -35.27 -4.53 -9.74
C ARG A 269 -33.85 -4.00 -9.92
N ASP A 270 -33.20 -4.45 -10.99
CA ASP A 270 -31.84 -4.07 -11.34
C ASP A 270 -31.82 -2.94 -12.38
N PHE A 271 -30.79 -2.10 -12.28
CA PHE A 271 -30.56 -0.90 -13.08
C PHE A 271 -29.07 -0.79 -13.42
N LEU A 272 -28.75 0.05 -14.41
CA LEU A 272 -27.38 0.32 -14.85
C LEU A 272 -27.11 1.82 -14.73
N THR A 273 -26.03 2.20 -14.05
CA THR A 273 -25.58 3.59 -13.96
C THR A 273 -24.92 4.05 -15.27
N TYR A 274 -24.74 5.37 -15.45
CA TYR A 274 -24.08 5.95 -16.62
C TYR A 274 -22.64 5.45 -16.79
N ASP A 275 -21.98 5.10 -15.69
CA ASP A 275 -20.63 4.57 -15.67
C ASP A 275 -20.59 3.03 -15.81
N GLY A 276 -21.72 2.38 -16.10
CA GLY A 276 -21.79 0.95 -16.41
C GLY A 276 -21.86 0.03 -15.18
N THR A 277 -22.12 0.56 -13.99
CA THR A 277 -22.24 -0.24 -12.76
C THR A 277 -23.67 -0.74 -12.59
N CYS A 278 -23.85 -2.06 -12.51
CA CYS A 278 -25.15 -2.66 -12.20
C CYS A 278 -25.48 -2.46 -10.71
N PHE A 279 -26.71 -2.08 -10.41
CA PHE A 279 -27.19 -1.93 -9.04
C PHE A 279 -28.63 -2.38 -8.89
N THR A 280 -28.98 -2.83 -7.69
CA THR A 280 -30.32 -3.28 -7.36
C THR A 280 -31.01 -2.31 -6.43
N VAL A 281 -32.25 -1.93 -6.76
CA VAL A 281 -33.18 -1.28 -5.84
C VAL A 281 -34.15 -2.32 -5.28
N THR A 282 -34.23 -2.40 -3.95
CA THR A 282 -35.17 -3.27 -3.23
C THR A 282 -36.09 -2.43 -2.36
N ALA A 283 -37.39 -2.69 -2.42
CA ALA A 283 -38.38 -2.21 -1.46
C ALA A 283 -39.00 -3.40 -0.74
N PHE A 284 -39.24 -3.29 0.56
CA PHE A 284 -39.90 -4.35 1.33
C PHE A 284 -40.89 -3.81 2.36
N SER A 285 -41.90 -4.61 2.66
CA SER A 285 -42.96 -4.34 3.62
C SER A 285 -43.44 -5.64 4.27
N GLY A 286 -43.78 -5.65 5.55
CA GLY A 286 -44.31 -6.84 6.23
C GLY A 286 -44.61 -6.60 7.70
N TRP A 287 -45.00 -7.67 8.39
CA TRP A 287 -45.24 -7.69 9.84
C TRP A 287 -44.48 -8.82 10.49
N ILE A 288 -43.77 -8.56 11.58
CA ILE A 288 -43.06 -9.58 12.35
C ILE A 288 -43.52 -9.45 13.81
N LYS A 289 -44.18 -10.48 14.35
CA LYS A 289 -44.66 -10.52 15.74
C LYS A 289 -45.47 -9.28 16.16
N GLY A 290 -46.35 -8.80 15.27
CA GLY A 290 -47.22 -7.64 15.50
C GLY A 290 -46.57 -6.28 15.20
N VAL A 291 -45.30 -6.26 14.80
CA VAL A 291 -44.55 -5.04 14.47
C VAL A 291 -44.53 -4.88 12.95
N PRO A 292 -44.95 -3.73 12.37
CA PRO A 292 -44.79 -3.48 10.95
C PRO A 292 -43.31 -3.22 10.63
N HIS A 293 -42.84 -3.70 9.50
CA HIS A 293 -41.50 -3.47 8.96
C HIS A 293 -41.64 -2.97 7.54
N ASN A 294 -40.96 -1.88 7.20
CA ASN A 294 -40.83 -1.45 5.81
C ASN A 294 -39.47 -0.81 5.56
N GLY A 295 -38.96 -0.92 4.35
CA GLY A 295 -37.66 -0.38 4.03
C GLY A 295 -37.28 -0.40 2.56
N PHE A 296 -36.11 0.16 2.31
CA PHE A 296 -35.53 0.32 0.98
C PHE A 296 -34.04 0.00 1.06
N LYS A 297 -33.52 -0.66 0.04
CA LYS A 297 -32.08 -0.89 -0.16
C LYS A 297 -31.68 -0.53 -1.60
N VAL A 298 -30.51 0.06 -1.75
CA VAL A 298 -29.83 0.34 -3.02
C VAL A 298 -28.41 -0.12 -2.85
N GLU A 299 -28.00 -1.09 -3.64
CA GLU A 299 -26.71 -1.75 -3.51
C GLU A 299 -26.19 -2.12 -4.89
N ALA A 300 -24.87 -2.07 -5.11
CA ALA A 300 -24.28 -2.61 -6.33
C ALA A 300 -24.68 -4.08 -6.47
N SER A 301 -25.01 -4.50 -7.68
CA SER A 301 -25.28 -5.90 -7.97
C SER A 301 -24.00 -6.71 -7.79
N LYS A 302 -24.14 -8.00 -7.45
CA LYS A 302 -22.98 -8.88 -7.28
C LYS A 302 -22.14 -8.92 -8.57
N GLY A 303 -20.82 -8.85 -8.40
CA GLY A 303 -19.87 -8.90 -9.52
C GLY A 303 -19.56 -7.52 -10.09
N ILE A 304 -18.88 -6.68 -9.30
CA ILE A 304 -18.41 -5.36 -9.73
C ILE A 304 -17.31 -5.54 -10.77
N ILE A 305 -17.39 -4.81 -11.89
CA ILE A 305 -16.35 -4.83 -12.92
C ILE A 305 -15.32 -3.74 -12.60
N LEU A 306 -14.08 -4.16 -12.41
CA LEU A 306 -12.92 -3.28 -12.30
C LEU A 306 -12.42 -2.93 -13.71
N HIS A 307 -12.00 -1.68 -13.86
CA HIS A 307 -11.35 -1.19 -15.06
C HIS A 307 -9.89 -0.94 -14.72
N LEU A 308 -8.98 -1.49 -15.53
CA LEU A 308 -7.54 -1.46 -15.29
C LEU A 308 -6.84 -0.75 -16.44
N LEU A 309 -5.68 -0.18 -16.14
CA LEU A 309 -4.88 0.57 -17.10
C LEU A 309 -4.37 -0.33 -18.23
N ASP A 310 -3.99 -1.55 -17.90
CA ASP A 310 -3.38 -2.49 -18.83
C ASP A 310 -4.27 -3.70 -19.12
N GLU A 311 -3.89 -4.44 -20.16
CA GLU A 311 -4.46 -5.74 -20.46
C GLU A 311 -4.18 -6.78 -19.36
N VAL A 312 -5.24 -7.50 -18.97
CA VAL A 312 -5.25 -8.52 -17.91
C VAL A 312 -5.95 -9.81 -18.36
N THR A 313 -5.99 -10.09 -19.66
CA THR A 313 -6.52 -11.36 -20.22
C THR A 313 -5.86 -12.61 -19.63
N SER A 314 -4.64 -12.45 -19.10
CA SER A 314 -3.91 -13.51 -18.39
C SER A 314 -4.51 -13.89 -17.02
N TRP A 315 -5.34 -13.03 -16.42
CA TRP A 315 -5.98 -13.25 -15.12
C TRP A 315 -7.23 -14.10 -15.31
N LEU A 316 -7.33 -15.19 -14.56
CA LEU A 316 -8.36 -16.21 -14.75
C LEU A 316 -9.43 -16.17 -13.64
N PRO A 317 -10.66 -16.65 -13.92
CA PRO A 317 -11.66 -16.84 -12.87
C PRO A 317 -11.13 -17.74 -11.75
N GLY A 318 -11.38 -17.34 -10.50
CA GLY A 318 -10.86 -17.98 -9.30
C GLY A 318 -9.49 -17.49 -8.85
N ASP A 319 -8.77 -16.72 -9.68
CA ASP A 319 -7.55 -16.06 -9.23
C ASP A 319 -7.86 -15.00 -8.16
N ARG A 320 -6.89 -14.76 -7.29
CA ARG A 320 -6.98 -13.76 -6.24
C ARG A 320 -6.17 -12.52 -6.59
N ILE A 321 -6.78 -11.36 -6.40
CA ILE A 321 -6.14 -10.05 -6.53
C ILE A 321 -6.14 -9.31 -5.20
N VAL A 322 -5.24 -8.35 -5.07
CA VAL A 322 -5.23 -7.34 -4.01
C VAL A 322 -5.27 -5.95 -4.64
N ILE A 323 -6.06 -5.04 -4.05
CA ILE A 323 -6.13 -3.63 -4.43
C ILE A 323 -5.47 -2.81 -3.33
N ALA A 324 -4.50 -1.97 -3.70
CA ALA A 324 -3.76 -1.13 -2.79
C ALA A 324 -4.62 -0.07 -2.11
N SER A 325 -4.24 0.32 -0.89
CA SER A 325 -4.81 1.50 -0.25
C SER A 325 -4.47 2.75 -1.05
N THR A 326 -5.40 3.70 -1.13
CA THR A 326 -5.13 5.06 -1.64
C THR A 326 -5.33 6.11 -0.57
N ASP A 327 -5.26 5.70 0.70
CA ASP A 327 -5.44 6.54 1.88
C ASP A 327 -4.30 6.34 2.89
N TYR A 328 -4.28 7.09 3.99
CA TYR A 328 -3.18 7.06 4.96
C TYR A 328 -2.97 5.71 5.66
N SER A 329 -3.98 4.85 5.72
CA SER A 329 -3.87 3.56 6.38
C SER A 329 -3.56 2.47 5.35
N MET A 330 -2.43 1.78 5.52
CA MET A 330 -2.10 0.59 4.72
C MET A 330 -3.11 -0.56 4.88
N HIS A 331 -3.85 -0.59 5.99
CA HIS A 331 -4.88 -1.61 6.29
C HIS A 331 -6.18 -1.44 5.50
N GLN A 332 -6.24 -0.50 4.56
CA GLN A 332 -7.35 -0.36 3.61
C GLN A 332 -7.07 -1.08 2.28
N ALA A 333 -5.99 -1.85 2.17
CA ALA A 333 -5.82 -2.79 1.06
C ALA A 333 -6.88 -3.91 1.15
N GLU A 334 -7.45 -4.32 0.02
CA GLU A 334 -8.55 -5.29 -0.03
C GLU A 334 -8.26 -6.43 -1.03
N GLU A 335 -8.57 -7.67 -0.64
CA GLU A 335 -8.46 -8.86 -1.48
C GLU A 335 -9.80 -9.24 -2.11
N PHE A 336 -9.78 -9.66 -3.36
CA PHE A 336 -10.95 -10.19 -4.06
C PHE A 336 -10.60 -11.41 -4.89
N ASN A 337 -11.53 -12.37 -4.99
CA ASN A 337 -11.45 -13.42 -6.00
C ASN A 337 -12.11 -12.95 -7.30
N LEU A 338 -11.58 -13.38 -8.44
CA LEU A 338 -12.13 -13.05 -9.75
C LEU A 338 -13.28 -13.99 -10.14
N LEU A 339 -14.37 -13.42 -10.63
CA LEU A 339 -15.51 -14.14 -11.18
C LEU A 339 -15.37 -14.30 -12.71
N PRO A 340 -16.03 -15.31 -13.31
CA PRO A 340 -16.19 -15.35 -14.76
C PRO A 340 -16.83 -14.07 -15.28
N CYS A 341 -16.25 -13.48 -16.32
CA CYS A 341 -16.74 -12.26 -16.94
C CYS A 341 -16.70 -12.34 -18.47
N PRO A 342 -17.62 -13.09 -19.11
CA PRO A 342 -17.75 -13.11 -20.57
C PRO A 342 -17.99 -11.73 -21.20
N GLU A 343 -18.54 -10.80 -20.42
CA GLU A 343 -18.82 -9.42 -20.83
C GLU A 343 -17.63 -8.46 -20.68
N CYS A 344 -16.54 -8.88 -20.03
CA CYS A 344 -15.38 -8.01 -19.77
C CYS A 344 -14.53 -7.79 -21.02
N LYS A 345 -14.02 -6.57 -21.19
CA LYS A 345 -12.94 -6.24 -22.12
C LYS A 345 -11.61 -6.81 -21.63
N SER A 346 -10.58 -6.73 -22.49
CA SER A 346 -9.23 -7.23 -22.19
C SER A 346 -8.56 -6.58 -20.96
N ASN A 347 -8.98 -5.36 -20.59
CA ASN A 347 -8.49 -4.61 -19.42
C ASN A 347 -9.50 -4.57 -18.26
N GLN A 348 -10.46 -5.51 -18.21
CA GLN A 348 -11.51 -5.55 -17.20
C GLN A 348 -11.57 -6.91 -16.52
N VAL A 349 -11.88 -6.91 -15.22
CA VAL A 349 -12.15 -8.12 -14.44
C VAL A 349 -13.33 -7.91 -13.52
N LYS A 350 -14.00 -9.00 -13.14
CA LYS A 350 -15.17 -8.97 -12.26
C LYS A 350 -14.81 -9.53 -10.89
N ILE A 351 -15.08 -8.81 -9.82
CA ILE A 351 -14.73 -9.23 -8.46
C ILE A 351 -15.89 -9.87 -7.71
N ASP A 352 -15.58 -10.88 -6.89
CA ASP A 352 -16.49 -11.46 -5.90
C ASP A 352 -16.36 -10.73 -4.57
N GLY A 353 -17.22 -9.74 -4.35
CA GLY A 353 -17.23 -8.97 -3.11
C GLY A 353 -17.77 -7.57 -3.30
N SER A 354 -17.78 -6.82 -2.20
CA SER A 354 -18.14 -5.41 -2.18
C SER A 354 -17.04 -4.65 -1.46
N PRO A 355 -16.40 -3.65 -2.09
CA PRO A 355 -15.29 -2.92 -1.49
C PRO A 355 -15.76 -2.12 -0.28
N LEU A 356 -14.93 -2.08 0.75
CA LEU A 356 -15.18 -1.31 1.97
C LEU A 356 -14.62 0.10 1.87
N TYR A 357 -13.57 0.30 1.05
CA TYR A 357 -12.82 1.54 0.98
C TYR A 357 -12.83 2.15 -0.44
N LEU A 358 -12.42 3.41 -0.50
CA LEU A 358 -12.21 4.16 -1.72
C LEU A 358 -10.82 3.81 -2.28
N HIS A 359 -10.78 3.34 -3.51
CA HIS A 359 -9.55 3.15 -4.27
C HIS A 359 -9.60 4.04 -5.50
N ILE A 360 -8.73 5.06 -5.54
CA ILE A 360 -8.65 5.99 -6.65
C ILE A 360 -8.22 5.26 -7.93
N GLY A 361 -8.88 5.56 -9.06
CA GLY A 361 -8.51 5.04 -10.38
C GLY A 361 -8.33 6.15 -11.41
N GLU A 362 -8.09 7.38 -10.96
CA GLU A 362 -7.88 8.54 -11.81
C GLU A 362 -6.60 9.29 -11.42
N VAL A 363 -5.98 9.99 -12.37
CA VAL A 363 -4.91 10.97 -12.09
C VAL A 363 -5.54 12.23 -11.53
N ILE A 364 -5.17 12.62 -10.31
CA ILE A 364 -5.81 13.72 -9.59
C ILE A 364 -4.83 14.90 -9.52
N ASP A 365 -5.26 16.08 -9.99
CA ASP A 365 -4.50 17.33 -9.91
C ASP A 365 -3.09 17.29 -10.56
N GLY A 366 -2.85 16.33 -11.45
CA GLY A 366 -1.55 16.11 -12.10
C GLY A 366 -0.62 15.12 -11.37
N VAL A 367 -1.08 14.51 -10.27
CA VAL A 367 -0.40 13.43 -9.56
C VAL A 367 -1.16 12.14 -9.82
N ASP A 368 -0.46 11.12 -10.31
CA ASP A 368 -1.07 9.79 -10.48
C ASP A 368 -1.26 9.16 -9.09
N MET A 369 -2.51 9.12 -8.62
CA MET A 369 -2.89 8.52 -7.33
C MET A 369 -3.65 7.21 -7.51
N ARG A 370 -3.62 6.62 -8.72
CA ARG A 370 -4.33 5.38 -9.04
C ARG A 370 -3.84 4.24 -8.16
N ALA A 371 -4.75 3.43 -7.65
CA ALA A 371 -4.44 2.27 -6.82
C ALA A 371 -3.80 1.17 -7.68
N GLU A 372 -2.76 0.54 -7.14
CA GLU A 372 -2.19 -0.68 -7.69
C GLU A 372 -3.16 -1.85 -7.47
N VAL A 373 -3.26 -2.72 -8.49
CA VAL A 373 -4.00 -3.98 -8.45
C VAL A 373 -3.03 -5.10 -8.78
N GLY A 374 -2.73 -5.95 -7.80
CA GLY A 374 -1.78 -7.05 -7.92
C GLY A 374 -2.45 -8.42 -7.97
N LEU A 375 -1.98 -9.29 -8.87
CA LEU A 375 -2.42 -10.68 -8.96
C LEU A 375 -1.58 -11.57 -8.03
N LEU A 376 -2.20 -12.11 -6.99
CA LEU A 376 -1.54 -12.94 -5.98
C LEU A 376 -1.39 -14.41 -6.42
N THR A 377 -2.33 -14.92 -7.22
CA THR A 377 -2.32 -16.33 -7.62
C THR A 377 -1.25 -16.63 -8.67
N ARG A 378 -0.52 -17.73 -8.49
CA ARG A 378 0.34 -18.35 -9.52
C ARG A 378 0.08 -19.85 -9.62
N ASN A 379 0.57 -20.47 -10.69
CA ASN A 379 0.35 -21.91 -10.92
C ASN A 379 1.40 -22.81 -10.24
N ILE A 380 2.54 -22.25 -9.82
CA ILE A 380 3.49 -22.90 -8.92
C ILE A 380 3.35 -22.25 -7.55
N LEU A 381 2.94 -23.02 -6.54
CA LEU A 381 2.81 -22.57 -5.15
C LEU A 381 3.88 -23.24 -4.28
N ILE A 382 4.62 -22.46 -3.50
CA ILE A 382 5.45 -22.97 -2.41
C ILE A 382 4.88 -22.41 -1.11
N GLN A 383 4.58 -23.28 -0.17
CA GLN A 383 3.98 -22.86 1.10
C GLN A 383 4.52 -23.60 2.31
N GLY A 384 4.52 -22.91 3.44
CA GLY A 384 4.61 -23.53 4.76
C GLY A 384 3.25 -24.06 5.22
N GLU A 385 3.20 -25.31 5.68
CA GLU A 385 2.03 -25.85 6.39
C GLU A 385 2.01 -25.30 7.81
N MET A 386 0.93 -24.62 8.17
CA MET A 386 0.82 -23.92 9.45
C MET A 386 -0.03 -24.71 10.43
N GLU A 387 0.24 -24.54 11.72
CA GLU A 387 -0.65 -24.99 12.78
C GLU A 387 -1.85 -24.05 12.92
N ASP A 388 -2.99 -24.57 13.40
CA ASP A 388 -4.24 -23.81 13.57
C ASP A 388 -4.14 -22.69 14.61
N SER A 389 -3.17 -22.79 15.54
CA SER A 389 -2.93 -21.80 16.59
C SER A 389 -1.45 -21.71 16.92
N CYS A 390 -1.07 -20.61 17.58
CA CYS A 390 0.29 -20.49 18.10
C CYS A 390 0.55 -21.52 19.22
N TYR A 391 1.77 -22.04 19.28
CA TYR A 391 2.22 -23.04 20.24
C TYR A 391 3.53 -22.64 20.93
N GLU A 392 3.86 -23.29 22.05
CA GLU A 392 5.07 -23.00 22.83
C GLU A 392 6.33 -22.98 21.95
N GLN A 393 7.25 -22.03 22.23
CA GLN A 393 8.46 -21.74 21.42
C GLN A 393 8.24 -21.00 20.08
N ASN A 394 7.00 -20.65 19.72
CA ASN A 394 6.68 -19.94 18.48
C ASN A 394 6.25 -18.48 18.71
N GLN A 395 6.84 -17.81 19.70
CA GLN A 395 6.66 -16.37 19.94
C GLN A 395 5.21 -15.92 20.21
N CYS A 396 4.40 -16.79 20.83
CA CYS A 396 2.98 -16.53 21.09
C CYS A 396 2.71 -15.33 22.01
N GLN A 397 3.72 -14.87 22.73
CA GLN A 397 3.68 -13.64 23.51
C GLN A 397 3.48 -12.38 22.65
N PHE A 398 3.84 -12.45 21.36
CA PHE A 398 3.78 -11.33 20.43
C PHE A 398 2.83 -11.57 19.24
N PHE A 399 2.73 -12.82 18.78
CA PHE A 399 1.92 -13.19 17.63
C PHE A 399 0.89 -14.25 18.02
N PRO A 400 -0.43 -14.02 17.82
CA PRO A 400 -1.46 -14.99 18.20
C PRO A 400 -1.61 -16.16 17.22
N PHE A 401 -0.69 -16.31 16.26
CA PHE A 401 -0.72 -17.29 15.18
C PHE A 401 0.67 -17.92 14.98
N ASP A 402 0.72 -19.05 14.27
CA ASP A 402 1.96 -19.75 13.97
C ASP A 402 2.85 -18.90 13.03
N THR A 403 4.07 -18.58 13.46
CA THR A 403 5.04 -17.80 12.67
C THR A 403 6.15 -18.66 12.06
N PHE A 404 6.05 -19.98 12.15
CA PHE A 404 7.06 -20.93 11.69
C PHE A 404 6.75 -21.43 10.27
N GLY A 405 6.80 -20.51 9.31
CA GLY A 405 6.59 -20.79 7.89
C GLY A 405 7.75 -21.56 7.23
N GLY A 406 7.61 -21.87 5.94
CA GLY A 406 8.71 -22.43 5.15
C GLY A 406 9.66 -21.34 4.61
N HIS A 407 10.89 -21.66 4.21
CA HIS A 407 11.80 -20.66 3.64
C HIS A 407 12.61 -21.17 2.45
N ILE A 408 13.16 -20.25 1.64
CA ILE A 408 14.07 -20.59 0.53
C ILE A 408 15.41 -19.94 0.83
N LYS A 409 16.49 -20.73 0.83
CA LYS A 409 17.85 -20.22 1.05
C LYS A 409 18.80 -20.68 -0.04
N ILE A 410 19.44 -19.72 -0.68
CA ILE A 410 20.43 -19.92 -1.74
C ILE A 410 21.79 -19.49 -1.19
N LEU A 411 22.75 -20.41 -1.19
CA LEU A 411 24.14 -20.15 -0.76
C LEU A 411 25.03 -19.90 -1.97
N ARG A 412 26.24 -19.37 -1.74
CA ARG A 412 27.27 -19.19 -2.77
C ARG A 412 27.60 -20.44 -3.60
N ASN A 413 28.19 -20.20 -4.77
CA ASN A 413 28.68 -21.22 -5.70
C ASN A 413 27.60 -22.18 -6.20
N PHE A 414 26.34 -21.74 -6.27
CA PHE A 414 25.30 -22.48 -7.00
C PHE A 414 25.57 -22.42 -8.51
N SER A 415 25.06 -23.39 -9.26
CA SER A 415 25.26 -23.47 -10.71
C SER A 415 24.27 -22.58 -11.47
N SER A 416 22.98 -22.62 -11.10
CA SER A 416 21.93 -21.79 -11.71
C SER A 416 20.73 -21.65 -10.78
N VAL A 417 20.17 -20.44 -10.65
CA VAL A 417 18.92 -20.20 -9.92
C VAL A 417 18.07 -19.23 -10.73
N HIS A 418 16.87 -19.66 -11.12
CA HIS A 418 15.88 -18.79 -11.74
C HIS A 418 14.50 -19.14 -11.20
N ILE A 419 13.80 -18.14 -10.68
CA ILE A 419 12.46 -18.31 -10.11
C ILE A 419 11.53 -17.35 -10.81
N SER A 420 10.55 -17.88 -11.54
CA SER A 420 9.54 -17.08 -12.20
C SER A 420 8.14 -17.65 -12.13
N GLY A 421 7.14 -16.76 -11.99
CA GLY A 421 5.72 -17.15 -11.94
C GLY A 421 5.40 -18.06 -10.74
N VAL A 422 5.96 -17.75 -9.57
CA VAL A 422 5.82 -18.54 -8.33
C VAL A 422 5.08 -17.75 -7.25
N GLU A 423 4.12 -18.41 -6.61
CA GLU A 423 3.42 -17.92 -5.42
C GLU A 423 4.10 -18.49 -4.16
N LEU A 424 4.43 -17.62 -3.22
CA LEU A 424 5.02 -17.95 -1.92
C LEU A 424 4.03 -17.53 -0.84
N LYS A 425 3.50 -18.50 -0.10
CA LYS A 425 2.48 -18.26 0.93
C LYS A 425 2.88 -18.91 2.25
N ASN A 426 2.61 -18.25 3.38
CA ASN A 426 2.96 -18.78 4.70
C ASN A 426 4.46 -19.12 4.79
N MET A 427 5.29 -18.32 4.13
CA MET A 427 6.73 -18.47 4.09
C MET A 427 7.40 -17.48 5.06
N GLY A 428 8.67 -17.73 5.38
CA GLY A 428 9.43 -16.97 6.34
C GLY A 428 9.17 -17.40 7.79
N GLN A 429 10.12 -17.10 8.66
CA GLN A 429 10.04 -17.36 10.10
C GLN A 429 10.53 -16.13 10.86
N GLN A 430 10.07 -15.90 12.09
CA GLN A 430 10.65 -14.88 12.98
C GLN A 430 12.01 -15.32 13.56
N ILE A 431 12.87 -15.90 12.71
CA ILE A 431 14.21 -16.41 13.00
C ILE A 431 15.14 -15.82 11.94
N LEU A 432 16.29 -15.30 12.38
CA LEU A 432 17.28 -14.69 11.50
C LEU A 432 17.73 -15.68 10.41
N GLY A 433 17.72 -15.24 9.14
CA GLY A 433 18.14 -16.05 8.00
C GLY A 433 17.08 -17.00 7.39
N SER A 434 15.87 -17.07 7.96
CA SER A 434 14.76 -17.91 7.46
C SER A 434 13.69 -17.07 6.76
N TYR A 435 13.94 -16.69 5.49
CA TYR A 435 13.06 -15.78 4.72
C TYR A 435 12.40 -16.47 3.51
N PRO A 436 11.24 -15.99 3.02
CA PRO A 436 10.58 -16.55 1.84
C PRO A 436 11.52 -16.73 0.65
N VAL A 437 12.40 -15.75 0.39
CA VAL A 437 13.55 -15.89 -0.51
C VAL A 437 14.77 -15.23 0.12
N HIS A 438 15.86 -15.99 0.29
CA HIS A 438 17.11 -15.51 0.88
C HIS A 438 18.31 -15.90 0.01
N PHE A 439 18.96 -14.91 -0.60
CA PHE A 439 20.29 -15.06 -1.17
C PHE A 439 21.33 -14.74 -0.11
N HIS A 440 22.02 -15.76 0.38
CA HIS A 440 22.90 -15.68 1.53
C HIS A 440 24.36 -15.78 1.11
N LEU A 441 25.05 -14.64 1.15
CA LEU A 441 26.45 -14.47 0.79
C LEU A 441 26.77 -15.06 -0.58
N ALA A 442 25.86 -14.93 -1.55
CA ALA A 442 26.00 -15.55 -2.87
C ALA A 442 27.01 -14.85 -3.78
N GLU A 443 27.55 -13.70 -3.34
CA GLU A 443 28.51 -12.87 -4.08
C GLU A 443 27.91 -12.35 -5.40
N ASP A 444 28.68 -12.25 -6.48
CA ASP A 444 28.21 -11.73 -7.75
C ASP A 444 27.35 -12.81 -8.46
N VAL A 445 26.08 -12.51 -8.73
CA VAL A 445 25.13 -13.44 -9.40
C VAL A 445 24.74 -12.99 -10.82
N ASP A 446 25.47 -11.99 -11.33
CA ASP A 446 25.41 -11.43 -12.69
C ASP A 446 26.60 -11.93 -13.54
N GLU A 447 26.81 -11.32 -14.71
CA GLU A 447 27.92 -11.68 -15.60
C GLU A 447 29.30 -11.48 -14.93
N ARG A 448 29.43 -10.63 -13.91
CA ARG A 448 30.69 -10.47 -13.16
C ARG A 448 31.01 -11.70 -12.32
N GLY A 449 29.99 -12.42 -11.86
CA GLY A 449 30.13 -13.72 -11.20
C GLY A 449 30.44 -14.88 -12.14
N GLY A 450 30.51 -14.63 -13.45
CA GLY A 450 30.72 -15.67 -14.47
C GLY A 450 29.43 -16.38 -14.89
N TYR A 451 28.26 -15.86 -14.52
CA TYR A 451 26.97 -16.42 -14.94
C TYR A 451 26.63 -15.97 -16.37
N GLU A 452 26.64 -16.90 -17.33
CA GLU A 452 26.18 -16.64 -18.72
C GLU A 452 24.71 -16.22 -18.78
N ARG A 453 23.92 -16.73 -17.83
CA ARG A 453 22.52 -16.34 -17.59
C ARG A 453 22.43 -15.80 -16.17
N PRO A 454 22.38 -14.46 -16.00
CA PRO A 454 22.26 -13.83 -14.69
C PRO A 454 21.05 -14.34 -13.90
N THR A 455 21.25 -14.50 -12.60
CA THR A 455 20.21 -14.95 -11.68
C THR A 455 19.09 -13.92 -11.55
N TYR A 456 17.84 -14.36 -11.55
CA TYR A 456 16.70 -13.46 -11.39
C TYR A 456 15.54 -14.06 -10.60
N LEU A 457 14.75 -13.17 -10.01
CA LEU A 457 13.39 -13.38 -9.53
C LEU A 457 12.44 -12.56 -10.41
N ASP A 458 11.48 -13.21 -11.07
CA ASP A 458 10.56 -12.54 -12.01
C ASP A 458 9.11 -12.97 -11.77
N ASN A 459 8.20 -12.04 -11.55
CA ASN A 459 6.76 -12.33 -11.46
C ASN A 459 6.37 -13.19 -10.24
N LEU A 460 7.06 -13.02 -9.11
CA LEU A 460 6.72 -13.69 -7.85
C LEU A 460 5.55 -13.01 -7.14
N ALA A 461 4.74 -13.79 -6.43
CA ALA A 461 3.73 -13.29 -5.51
C ALA A 461 4.01 -13.82 -4.10
N ILE A 462 4.54 -12.97 -3.22
CA ILE A 462 4.96 -13.31 -1.86
C ILE A 462 3.95 -12.70 -0.90
N HIS A 463 3.11 -13.51 -0.25
CA HIS A 463 2.05 -12.96 0.57
C HIS A 463 1.65 -13.79 1.79
N HIS A 464 1.15 -13.09 2.81
CA HIS A 464 0.80 -13.69 4.11
C HIS A 464 2.01 -14.43 4.69
N CYS A 465 3.16 -13.75 4.72
CA CYS A 465 4.44 -14.31 5.10
C CYS A 465 4.88 -13.83 6.48
N PHE A 466 5.54 -14.71 7.23
CA PHE A 466 5.92 -14.48 8.61
C PHE A 466 7.34 -13.94 8.77
N SER A 467 7.93 -13.42 7.70
CA SER A 467 9.09 -12.54 7.74
C SER A 467 9.16 -11.77 6.41
N ARG A 468 10.34 -11.20 6.09
CA ARG A 468 10.68 -10.38 4.92
C ARG A 468 10.16 -10.96 3.60
N CYS A 469 10.22 -10.24 2.50
CA CYS A 469 9.88 -10.77 1.17
C CYS A 469 11.12 -11.40 0.51
N VAL A 470 12.02 -10.56 0.01
CA VAL A 470 13.29 -10.97 -0.60
C VAL A 470 14.43 -10.37 0.22
N ALA A 471 15.27 -11.24 0.77
CA ALA A 471 16.47 -10.85 1.49
C ALA A 471 17.70 -11.12 0.62
N ILE A 472 18.48 -10.07 0.39
CA ILE A 472 19.75 -10.10 -0.34
C ILE A 472 20.83 -9.79 0.68
N HIS A 473 21.68 -10.77 0.96
CA HIS A 473 22.74 -10.69 1.96
C HIS A 473 24.07 -10.99 1.30
N GLY A 474 25.01 -10.04 1.32
CA GLY A 474 26.33 -10.17 0.70
C GLY A 474 26.31 -10.60 -0.78
N THR A 475 25.24 -10.25 -1.48
CA THR A 475 24.94 -10.68 -2.86
C THR A 475 24.79 -9.44 -3.76
N HIS A 476 25.28 -9.53 -5.00
CA HIS A 476 25.36 -8.41 -5.93
C HIS A 476 24.85 -8.81 -7.32
N GLY A 477 24.28 -7.84 -8.04
CA GLY A 477 23.84 -8.07 -9.43
C GLY A 477 22.52 -8.83 -9.59
N LEU A 478 21.74 -9.04 -8.52
CA LEU A 478 20.47 -9.75 -8.60
C LEU A 478 19.40 -8.89 -9.28
N LEU A 479 18.66 -9.47 -10.23
CA LEU A 479 17.45 -8.88 -10.78
C LEU A 479 16.21 -9.36 -10.00
N VAL A 480 15.47 -8.43 -9.41
CA VAL A 480 14.16 -8.67 -8.78
C VAL A 480 13.12 -7.86 -9.55
N LYS A 481 12.25 -8.57 -10.28
CA LYS A 481 11.33 -7.99 -11.25
C LYS A 481 9.90 -8.46 -11.03
N ASP A 482 8.93 -7.57 -11.26
CA ASP A 482 7.50 -7.90 -11.29
C ASP A 482 7.03 -8.64 -10.03
N THR A 483 7.70 -8.43 -8.89
CA THR A 483 7.47 -9.20 -7.66
C THR A 483 6.56 -8.43 -6.72
N ILE A 484 5.54 -9.12 -6.21
CA ILE A 484 4.58 -8.58 -5.24
C ILE A 484 4.95 -9.09 -3.85
N GLY A 485 5.07 -8.19 -2.88
CA GLY A 485 5.11 -8.49 -1.45
C GLY A 485 3.86 -7.95 -0.75
N TYR A 486 3.06 -8.80 -0.12
CA TYR A 486 1.80 -8.38 0.51
C TYR A 486 1.52 -9.07 1.85
N ASP A 487 1.20 -8.29 2.89
CA ASP A 487 0.98 -8.78 4.27
C ASP A 487 2.17 -9.62 4.76
N THR A 488 3.30 -8.94 4.98
CA THR A 488 4.56 -9.55 5.41
C THR A 488 5.06 -8.92 6.70
N LEU A 489 5.71 -9.71 7.56
CA LEU A 489 6.32 -9.22 8.80
C LEU A 489 7.79 -8.79 8.59
N GLY A 490 8.18 -7.66 9.14
CA GLY A 490 9.51 -7.07 8.97
C GLY A 490 9.73 -6.43 7.61
N HIS A 491 10.95 -5.96 7.34
CA HIS A 491 11.27 -5.28 6.07
C HIS A 491 11.00 -6.20 4.86
N CYS A 492 10.33 -5.74 3.80
CA CYS A 492 9.95 -6.62 2.69
C CYS A 492 11.12 -6.92 1.73
N PHE A 493 11.53 -5.97 0.89
CA PHE A 493 12.73 -6.07 0.07
C PHE A 493 13.92 -5.54 0.87
N PHE A 494 14.85 -6.42 1.25
CA PHE A 494 15.81 -6.16 2.31
C PHE A 494 17.25 -6.46 1.89
N LEU A 495 18.12 -5.45 1.98
CA LEU A 495 19.57 -5.60 1.92
C LEU A 495 20.15 -5.64 3.32
N GLU A 496 20.97 -6.63 3.64
CA GLU A 496 21.28 -6.98 5.04
C GLU A 496 22.46 -6.22 5.65
N ASP A 497 23.62 -6.22 4.98
CA ASP A 497 24.88 -5.80 5.63
C ASP A 497 25.51 -4.51 5.09
N GLY A 498 24.87 -3.87 4.10
CA GLY A 498 25.35 -2.62 3.50
C GLY A 498 26.43 -2.81 2.44
N THR A 499 26.69 -4.05 2.03
CA THR A 499 27.67 -4.38 0.98
C THR A 499 27.04 -4.64 -0.38
N GLU A 500 25.74 -4.96 -0.40
CA GLU A 500 24.97 -5.45 -1.52
C GLU A 500 24.79 -4.36 -2.59
N GLN A 501 25.20 -4.62 -3.83
CA GLN A 501 25.33 -3.60 -4.87
C GLN A 501 24.91 -4.15 -6.22
N ARG A 502 24.63 -3.26 -7.18
CA ARG A 502 24.22 -3.56 -8.55
C ARG A 502 22.95 -4.40 -8.66
N ASN A 503 22.22 -4.60 -7.56
CA ASN A 503 20.93 -5.26 -7.61
C ASN A 503 19.92 -4.32 -8.26
N THR A 504 19.00 -4.89 -9.04
CA THR A 504 17.97 -4.13 -9.75
C THR A 504 16.59 -4.57 -9.30
N PHE A 505 15.87 -3.65 -8.68
CA PHE A 505 14.46 -3.77 -8.34
C PHE A 505 13.65 -3.06 -9.42
N TYR A 506 13.02 -3.83 -10.30
CA TYR A 506 12.27 -3.31 -11.44
C TYR A 506 10.78 -3.69 -11.35
N HIS A 507 9.90 -2.68 -11.29
CA HIS A 507 8.46 -2.89 -11.35
C HIS A 507 7.93 -3.83 -10.24
N ASN A 508 8.43 -3.68 -9.00
CA ASN A 508 7.96 -4.46 -7.84
C ASN A 508 6.90 -3.69 -7.05
N LEU A 509 5.99 -4.43 -6.41
CA LEU A 509 4.88 -3.89 -5.62
C LEU A 509 4.98 -4.42 -4.19
N GLY A 510 5.07 -3.52 -3.20
CA GLY A 510 4.98 -3.88 -1.80
C GLY A 510 3.78 -3.24 -1.11
N LEU A 511 3.05 -4.05 -0.34
CA LEU A 511 1.78 -3.72 0.28
C LEU A 511 1.74 -4.27 1.70
N LEU A 512 1.17 -3.51 2.63
CA LEU A 512 0.91 -3.95 4.00
C LEU A 512 2.16 -4.56 4.69
N THR A 513 3.29 -3.83 4.68
CA THR A 513 4.52 -4.26 5.38
C THR A 513 4.40 -3.96 6.87
N ARG A 514 4.32 -5.01 7.70
CA ARG A 514 4.01 -4.95 9.13
C ARG A 514 5.25 -5.18 10.00
N PRO A 515 5.24 -4.76 11.28
CA PRO A 515 6.35 -5.02 12.19
C PRO A 515 6.67 -6.51 12.37
N GLY A 516 7.96 -6.82 12.45
CA GLY A 516 8.52 -8.10 12.86
C GLY A 516 9.25 -7.96 14.20
N MET A 517 10.04 -8.97 14.56
CA MET A 517 10.85 -8.98 15.79
C MET A 517 12.35 -9.21 15.55
N ILE A 518 12.76 -9.53 14.31
CA ILE A 518 14.08 -10.06 13.99
C ILE A 518 15.17 -9.01 14.23
N LEU A 519 14.95 -7.77 13.78
CA LEU A 519 15.87 -6.67 14.00
C LEU A 519 15.22 -5.60 14.89
N PRO A 520 15.99 -4.85 15.69
CA PRO A 520 15.44 -3.72 16.43
C PRO A 520 14.70 -2.73 15.50
N SER A 521 15.24 -2.49 14.29
CA SER A 521 14.63 -1.62 13.27
C SER A 521 13.24 -2.07 12.81
N ASP A 522 12.96 -3.37 12.77
CA ASP A 522 11.68 -3.90 12.28
C ASP A 522 10.63 -4.10 13.38
N ARG A 523 10.92 -3.69 14.61
CA ARG A 523 10.02 -3.81 15.77
C ARG A 523 9.01 -2.67 15.89
N SER A 524 7.80 -3.05 16.31
CA SER A 524 6.79 -2.10 16.78
C SER A 524 7.19 -1.47 18.13
N GLU A 525 6.48 -0.43 18.55
CA GLU A 525 6.69 0.21 19.86
C GLU A 525 6.60 -0.80 21.02
N VAL A 526 5.59 -1.67 21.00
CA VAL A 526 5.39 -2.70 22.03
C VAL A 526 6.56 -3.69 22.06
N LEU A 527 6.99 -4.15 20.89
CA LEU A 527 8.11 -5.10 20.78
C LEU A 527 9.43 -4.46 21.20
N CYS A 528 9.66 -3.20 20.82
CA CYS A 528 10.87 -2.45 21.16
C CYS A 528 11.04 -2.31 22.67
N LEU A 529 9.94 -2.06 23.40
CA LEU A 529 9.98 -1.94 24.87
C LEU A 529 10.06 -3.30 25.58
N ALA A 530 9.47 -4.35 25.00
CA ALA A 530 9.43 -5.69 25.59
C ALA A 530 10.75 -6.46 25.42
N ILE A 531 11.40 -6.37 24.26
CA ILE A 531 12.62 -7.12 23.95
C ILE A 531 13.83 -6.34 24.46
N ARG A 532 14.39 -6.78 25.59
CA ARG A 532 15.54 -6.16 26.26
C ARG A 532 16.70 -7.12 26.50
N SER A 533 16.68 -8.29 25.86
CA SER A 533 17.71 -9.33 25.99
C SER A 533 19.06 -8.95 25.36
N HIS A 534 19.10 -7.91 24.52
CA HIS A 534 20.28 -7.54 23.72
C HIS A 534 20.77 -6.10 23.97
N VAL A 535 20.24 -5.43 24.98
CA VAL A 535 20.72 -4.12 25.45
C VAL A 535 21.70 -4.29 26.62
N HIS A 536 22.49 -3.27 26.92
CA HIS A 536 23.40 -3.29 28.07
C HIS A 536 22.70 -2.85 29.36
N GLY A 537 22.92 -3.63 30.43
CA GLY A 537 22.39 -3.33 31.77
C GLY A 537 20.87 -3.22 31.78
N ASN A 538 20.34 -2.17 32.43
CA ASN A 538 18.91 -1.91 32.56
C ASN A 538 18.42 -0.83 31.58
N TYR A 539 19.06 -0.68 30.42
CA TYR A 539 18.63 0.30 29.42
C TYR A 539 17.24 -0.04 28.87
N THR A 540 16.40 0.98 28.73
CA THR A 540 15.07 0.86 28.12
C THR A 540 15.15 1.48 26.74
N PRO A 541 14.96 0.70 25.65
CA PRO A 541 14.96 1.23 24.30
C PRO A 541 13.99 2.39 24.13
N VAL A 542 14.37 3.36 23.30
CA VAL A 542 13.53 4.49 22.92
C VAL A 542 12.96 4.18 21.54
N PRO A 543 11.67 3.79 21.41
CA PRO A 543 11.11 3.29 20.16
C PRO A 543 11.33 4.20 18.96
N SER A 544 11.28 5.51 19.18
CA SER A 544 11.36 6.51 18.13
C SER A 544 12.79 6.83 17.66
N THR A 545 13.82 6.25 18.29
CA THR A 545 15.22 6.38 17.87
C THR A 545 15.90 5.03 17.69
N ASP A 546 15.36 3.97 18.29
CA ASP A 546 16.03 2.67 18.33
C ASP A 546 15.34 1.62 17.43
N CYS A 547 14.04 1.82 17.15
CA CYS A 547 13.19 0.87 16.44
C CYS A 547 12.30 1.62 15.42
N MET A 548 11.10 1.10 15.13
CA MET A 548 10.04 1.77 14.35
C MET A 548 10.53 2.29 12.99
N ALA A 549 11.19 1.39 12.25
CA ALA A 549 11.77 1.67 10.95
C ALA A 549 11.33 0.67 9.87
N VAL A 550 10.21 -0.01 10.09
CA VAL A 550 9.68 -1.04 9.18
C VAL A 550 9.51 -0.43 7.80
N SER A 551 10.12 -1.07 6.81
CA SER A 551 10.24 -0.52 5.46
C SER A 551 9.84 -1.53 4.41
N THR A 552 9.11 -1.11 3.39
CA THR A 552 8.85 -1.98 2.23
C THR A 552 10.14 -2.23 1.45
N PHE A 553 10.94 -1.19 1.19
CA PHE A 553 12.28 -1.32 0.61
C PHE A 553 13.31 -0.80 1.61
N TRP A 554 14.12 -1.70 2.16
CA TRP A 554 15.24 -1.40 3.04
C TRP A 554 16.55 -1.56 2.27
N ILE A 555 17.13 -0.42 1.86
CA ILE A 555 18.26 -0.34 0.96
C ILE A 555 19.50 0.11 1.75
N ALA A 556 20.30 -0.85 2.18
CA ALA A 556 21.47 -0.65 3.04
C ALA A 556 22.68 -0.03 2.29
N ASN A 557 22.66 -0.05 0.95
CA ASN A 557 23.71 0.49 0.09
C ASN A 557 23.08 1.21 -1.12
N PRO A 558 23.51 2.44 -1.44
CA PRO A 558 22.86 3.25 -2.47
C PRO A 558 23.13 2.79 -3.91
N ASN A 559 24.14 1.97 -4.18
CA ASN A 559 24.43 1.46 -5.53
C ASN A 559 23.49 0.31 -5.90
N ASN A 560 22.18 0.55 -5.90
CA ASN A 560 21.16 -0.39 -6.36
C ASN A 560 20.11 0.37 -7.17
N ASN A 561 19.56 -0.27 -8.19
CA ASN A 561 18.60 0.36 -9.09
C ASN A 561 17.18 0.12 -8.59
N LEU A 562 16.42 1.19 -8.37
CA LEU A 562 15.00 1.16 -8.04
C LEU A 562 14.23 1.87 -9.15
N ILE A 563 13.55 1.08 -9.99
CA ILE A 563 12.88 1.56 -11.20
C ILE A 563 11.43 1.07 -11.18
N GLU A 564 10.49 2.02 -11.28
CA GLU A 564 9.05 1.72 -11.42
C GLU A 564 8.45 0.88 -10.27
N ASN A 565 9.03 0.93 -9.07
CA ASN A 565 8.50 0.22 -7.91
C ASN A 565 7.41 1.01 -7.20
N ALA A 566 6.50 0.32 -6.54
CA ALA A 566 5.46 0.90 -5.69
C ALA A 566 5.59 0.36 -4.25
N ALA A 567 5.81 1.26 -3.29
CA ALA A 567 5.65 1.00 -1.85
C ALA A 567 4.31 1.59 -1.40
N ALA A 568 3.27 0.77 -1.51
CA ALA A 568 1.87 1.14 -1.36
C ALA A 568 1.32 0.74 0.03
N GLY A 569 2.16 0.85 1.06
CA GLY A 569 1.77 0.69 2.45
C GLY A 569 2.81 -0.03 3.31
N ALA A 570 3.50 0.73 4.15
CA ALA A 570 4.37 0.25 5.23
C ALA A 570 3.96 0.86 6.57
N GLN A 571 4.34 0.19 7.66
CA GLN A 571 4.15 0.73 9.01
C GLN A 571 4.94 2.02 9.23
N ASP A 572 6.14 2.18 8.67
CA ASP A 572 6.93 3.40 8.88
C ASP A 572 7.34 4.05 7.56
N VAL A 573 8.16 3.38 6.76
CA VAL A 573 8.77 3.96 5.56
C VAL A 573 8.47 3.14 4.30
N GLY A 574 8.11 3.81 3.19
CA GLY A 574 7.96 3.12 1.91
C GLY A 574 9.30 2.60 1.40
N ILE A 575 10.21 3.53 1.08
CA ILE A 575 11.58 3.24 0.63
C ILE A 575 12.56 3.95 1.56
N TRP A 576 13.48 3.20 2.17
CA TRP A 576 14.53 3.74 3.03
C TRP A 576 15.92 3.39 2.48
N TYR A 577 16.69 4.42 2.10
CA TYR A 577 18.15 4.34 1.97
C TYR A 577 18.81 4.64 3.31
N ILE A 578 19.26 3.58 3.97
CA ILE A 578 19.88 3.61 5.29
C ILE A 578 21.32 3.14 5.15
N PHE A 579 22.27 3.85 5.76
CA PHE A 579 23.69 3.61 5.47
C PHE A 579 24.38 2.89 6.60
N HIS A 580 25.03 1.78 6.28
CA HIS A 580 25.90 1.08 7.21
C HIS A 580 27.29 1.73 7.13
N ARG A 581 27.69 2.44 8.20
CA ARG A 581 28.98 3.13 8.25
C ARG A 581 30.17 2.19 8.03
N VAL A 582 30.04 0.97 8.53
CA VAL A 582 30.90 -0.17 8.16
C VAL A 582 29.99 -1.34 7.83
N PRO A 583 30.41 -2.27 6.95
CA PRO A 583 29.71 -3.53 6.76
C PRO A 583 29.44 -4.23 8.09
N THR A 584 28.24 -4.75 8.25
CA THR A 584 27.82 -5.43 9.47
C THR A 584 27.88 -6.95 9.30
N GLY A 585 27.61 -7.67 10.39
CA GLY A 585 27.24 -9.09 10.32
C GLY A 585 28.35 -9.97 9.73
N GLN A 586 27.99 -10.82 8.77
CA GLN A 586 28.96 -11.71 8.12
C GLN A 586 29.77 -11.01 7.03
N SER A 587 29.44 -9.76 6.70
CA SER A 587 30.17 -8.94 5.74
C SER A 587 31.17 -7.98 6.40
N GLU A 588 31.32 -8.04 7.73
CA GLU A 588 32.22 -7.18 8.50
C GLU A 588 33.65 -7.18 7.91
N GLY A 589 34.23 -5.98 7.78
CA GLY A 589 35.59 -5.79 7.25
C GLY A 589 35.74 -5.86 5.72
N ARG A 590 34.66 -6.09 4.95
CA ARG A 590 34.73 -6.19 3.48
C ARG A 590 35.01 -4.86 2.78
N TYR A 591 34.62 -3.75 3.38
CA TYR A 591 34.75 -2.39 2.85
C TYR A 591 35.26 -1.41 3.92
N PRO A 592 36.03 -0.38 3.55
CA PRO A 592 36.41 0.71 4.45
C PRO A 592 35.20 1.43 5.06
N GLU A 593 35.48 2.08 6.19
CA GLU A 593 34.53 2.94 6.88
C GLU A 593 34.03 4.08 5.98
N GLY A 594 32.73 4.34 6.03
CA GLY A 594 32.05 5.38 5.26
C GLY A 594 31.70 4.97 3.83
N GLN A 595 32.17 3.83 3.31
CA GLN A 595 32.00 3.52 1.89
C GLN A 595 30.54 3.59 1.41
N ALA A 596 29.58 3.03 2.14
CA ALA A 596 28.17 3.10 1.76
C ALA A 596 27.62 4.54 1.74
N GLU A 597 28.11 5.42 2.61
CA GLU A 597 27.73 6.84 2.69
C GLU A 597 28.26 7.65 1.50
N HIS A 598 29.40 7.25 0.94
CA HIS A 598 30.07 7.90 -0.19
C HIS A 598 29.71 7.30 -1.55
N THR A 599 29.08 6.13 -1.55
CA THR A 599 28.78 5.40 -2.78
C THR A 599 27.74 6.15 -3.63
N PRO A 600 27.96 6.36 -4.94
CA PRO A 600 26.96 6.95 -5.83
C PRO A 600 25.64 6.17 -5.85
N LEU A 601 24.53 6.92 -5.87
CA LEU A 601 23.19 6.33 -6.01
C LEU A 601 23.06 5.61 -7.36
N GLY A 602 22.47 4.42 -7.34
CA GLY A 602 22.01 3.74 -8.55
C GLY A 602 20.86 4.49 -9.22
N ILE A 603 20.23 3.87 -10.22
CA ILE A 603 19.10 4.48 -10.91
C ILE A 603 17.90 4.54 -9.96
N PHE A 604 17.38 5.75 -9.68
CA PHE A 604 16.09 5.95 -9.03
C PHE A 604 15.13 6.62 -10.02
N TYR A 605 14.16 5.86 -10.53
CA TYR A 605 13.25 6.35 -11.56
C TYR A 605 11.81 5.87 -11.35
N ASN A 606 10.87 6.83 -11.37
CA ASN A 606 9.43 6.59 -11.44
C ASN A 606 8.87 5.67 -10.34
N ASN A 607 9.41 5.77 -9.12
CA ASN A 607 8.91 5.01 -7.97
C ASN A 607 7.71 5.72 -7.29
N ARG A 608 6.80 4.95 -6.71
CA ARG A 608 5.62 5.42 -5.99
C ARG A 608 5.69 5.05 -4.52
N VAL A 609 5.35 5.97 -3.62
CA VAL A 609 5.37 5.75 -2.16
C VAL A 609 4.14 6.37 -1.49
N HIS A 610 3.27 5.56 -0.92
CA HIS A 610 2.06 6.05 -0.28
C HIS A 610 1.51 5.12 0.80
N SER A 611 0.48 5.62 1.50
CA SER A 611 -0.26 4.85 2.51
C SER A 611 0.61 4.36 3.66
N ASN A 612 1.74 5.02 3.90
CA ASN A 612 2.65 4.70 4.98
C ASN A 612 2.13 5.27 6.31
N PHE A 613 1.99 4.38 7.30
CA PHE A 613 1.09 4.58 8.43
C PHE A 613 1.80 4.46 9.78
N LYS A 614 2.13 5.57 10.44
CA LYS A 614 2.54 5.53 11.86
C LYS A 614 1.38 5.06 12.76
N ALA A 615 1.59 3.99 13.53
CA ALA A 615 0.58 3.45 14.46
C ALA A 615 0.02 4.54 15.40
N CYS A 616 -1.32 4.56 15.53
CA CYS A 616 -2.03 5.52 16.36
C CYS A 616 -1.81 5.19 17.85
N GLY A 617 -0.99 5.98 18.56
CA GLY A 617 -0.72 5.76 19.99
C GLY A 617 0.69 6.15 20.44
N SER A 618 1.64 6.28 19.51
CA SER A 618 3.02 6.63 19.87
C SER A 618 3.10 8.08 20.39
N PHE A 619 3.24 8.21 21.71
CA PHE A 619 3.38 9.49 22.42
C PHE A 619 4.68 10.24 22.03
N PHE A 620 5.65 9.54 21.42
CA PHE A 620 6.98 10.06 21.13
C PHE A 620 7.10 10.73 19.74
N ARG A 621 7.68 11.94 19.77
CA ARG A 621 7.74 12.94 18.69
C ARG A 621 8.93 12.79 17.73
N VAL A 622 9.45 11.59 17.45
CA VAL A 622 10.50 11.42 16.42
C VAL A 622 9.93 10.80 15.14
N HIS A 623 10.47 11.25 14.01
CA HIS A 623 9.86 11.37 12.68
C HIS A 623 10.63 10.50 11.65
N PHE A 624 10.57 9.17 11.76
CA PHE A 624 11.08 8.30 10.69
C PHE A 624 10.05 8.05 9.60
N GLN A 625 8.77 8.33 9.84
CA GLN A 625 7.70 8.06 8.88
C GLN A 625 7.86 8.96 7.63
N ALA A 626 8.18 8.34 6.50
CA ALA A 626 8.21 8.99 5.20
C ALA A 626 7.78 8.04 4.07
N GLY A 627 7.38 8.59 2.93
CA GLY A 627 7.28 7.80 1.70
C GLY A 627 8.67 7.34 1.24
N LEU A 628 9.56 8.29 0.97
CA LEU A 628 10.99 8.06 0.74
C LEU A 628 11.82 8.65 1.88
N PHE A 629 12.75 7.88 2.43
CA PHE A 629 13.71 8.34 3.43
C PHE A 629 15.14 8.09 2.96
N ILE A 630 15.96 9.14 2.88
CA ILE A 630 17.39 9.06 2.59
C ILE A 630 18.16 9.65 3.77
N GLY A 631 18.98 8.83 4.41
CA GLY A 631 19.79 9.20 5.57
C GLY A 631 19.57 8.25 6.73
N LYS A 632 20.23 8.54 7.86
CA LYS A 632 20.35 7.62 9.00
C LYS A 632 21.19 6.39 8.66
N GLY A 633 21.63 5.71 9.71
CA GLY A 633 22.39 4.49 9.61
C GLY A 633 21.94 3.49 10.66
N VAL A 634 22.75 2.47 10.88
CA VAL A 634 22.53 1.50 11.95
C VAL A 634 23.73 1.48 12.89
N LYS A 635 23.49 1.15 14.16
CA LYS A 635 24.56 0.94 15.13
C LYS A 635 25.35 -0.31 14.77
N THR A 636 26.65 -0.14 14.54
CA THR A 636 27.55 -1.22 14.13
C THR A 636 28.38 -1.79 15.28
N THR A 637 28.19 -1.30 16.50
CA THR A 637 28.89 -1.80 17.70
C THR A 637 27.97 -2.60 18.60
N ARG A 638 28.52 -3.57 19.34
CA ARG A 638 27.77 -4.30 20.38
C ARG A 638 27.37 -3.37 21.53
N ALA A 639 26.31 -3.71 22.26
CA ALA A 639 25.86 -2.93 23.41
C ALA A 639 26.90 -2.97 24.54
N ASN A 640 27.24 -1.81 25.12
CA ASN A 640 28.19 -1.65 26.22
C ASN A 640 27.74 -0.51 27.17
N ALA A 641 28.57 -0.13 28.14
CA ALA A 641 28.23 0.89 29.12
C ALA A 641 28.11 2.29 28.50
N GLU A 642 28.89 2.57 27.46
CA GLU A 642 28.95 3.85 26.76
C GLU A 642 27.79 4.05 25.79
N ASP A 643 27.41 3.00 25.06
CA ASP A 643 26.23 2.94 24.20
C ASP A 643 25.44 1.65 24.47
N PRO A 644 24.43 1.73 25.35
CA PRO A 644 23.72 0.56 25.82
C PRO A 644 22.67 0.03 24.84
N ARG A 645 22.47 0.70 23.69
CA ARG A 645 21.48 0.33 22.69
C ARG A 645 21.87 -0.97 21.97
N GLU A 646 20.87 -1.70 21.48
CA GLU A 646 21.05 -2.96 20.77
C GLU A 646 21.82 -2.78 19.44
N TYR A 647 22.60 -3.78 19.04
CA TYR A 647 23.26 -3.81 17.74
C TYR A 647 22.23 -3.75 16.59
N LEU A 648 22.54 -3.03 15.50
CA LEU A 648 21.63 -2.73 14.38
C LEU A 648 20.41 -1.86 14.70
N THR A 649 20.37 -1.24 15.88
CA THR A 649 19.40 -0.17 16.15
C THR A 649 19.62 1.02 15.21
N ILE A 650 18.61 1.87 15.03
CA ILE A 650 18.76 3.05 14.18
C ILE A 650 19.81 4.01 14.77
N ASP A 651 20.68 4.51 13.91
CA ASP A 651 21.73 5.46 14.24
C ASP A 651 21.85 6.56 13.18
N ASN A 652 22.87 7.40 13.28
CA ASN A 652 23.14 8.48 12.36
C ASN A 652 24.19 8.07 11.33
N ALA A 653 23.87 8.29 10.07
CA ALA A 653 24.80 8.27 8.94
C ALA A 653 24.39 9.36 7.96
N ARG A 654 25.34 9.79 7.13
CA ARG A 654 25.23 11.02 6.34
C ARG A 654 25.63 10.76 4.89
N PHE A 655 24.66 10.83 4.00
CA PHE A 655 24.87 10.50 2.60
C PHE A 655 25.60 11.62 1.87
N ARG A 656 26.74 11.33 1.25
CA ARG A 656 27.53 12.30 0.49
C ARG A 656 28.22 11.59 -0.66
N PRO A 657 27.50 11.32 -1.76
CA PRO A 657 28.01 10.52 -2.87
C PRO A 657 29.19 11.20 -3.57
N HIS A 658 30.29 10.46 -3.74
CA HIS A 658 31.51 10.87 -4.43
C HIS A 658 31.92 9.80 -5.45
N GLN A 659 32.67 10.20 -6.48
CA GLN A 659 33.14 9.27 -7.49
C GLN A 659 33.93 8.13 -6.83
N ASP A 660 33.66 6.88 -7.24
CA ASP A 660 34.27 5.66 -6.70
C ASP A 660 34.11 5.47 -5.17
N ALA A 661 33.13 6.13 -4.55
CA ALA A 661 32.97 6.18 -3.09
C ALA A 661 34.18 6.76 -2.34
N ASP A 662 34.94 7.64 -3.00
CA ASP A 662 36.14 8.26 -2.47
C ASP A 662 35.87 9.74 -2.12
N PRO A 663 35.88 10.15 -0.83
CA PRO A 663 35.58 11.52 -0.42
C PRO A 663 36.59 12.56 -0.94
N GLU A 664 37.76 12.16 -1.43
CA GLU A 664 38.75 13.07 -2.02
C GLU A 664 38.47 13.38 -3.50
N LYS A 665 37.54 12.64 -4.12
CA LYS A 665 37.15 12.82 -5.54
C LYS A 665 35.95 13.75 -5.68
N PRO A 666 35.59 14.21 -6.90
CA PRO A 666 34.41 15.04 -7.08
C PRO A 666 33.11 14.35 -6.61
N ARG A 667 32.19 15.17 -6.08
CA ARG A 667 30.83 14.75 -5.73
C ARG A 667 30.06 14.26 -6.96
N VAL A 668 29.19 13.28 -6.74
CA VAL A 668 28.28 12.73 -7.75
C VAL A 668 26.85 12.97 -7.30
N PRO A 669 26.07 13.87 -7.92
CA PRO A 669 24.73 14.18 -7.46
C PRO A 669 23.81 12.95 -7.51
N ALA A 670 23.12 12.69 -6.40
CA ALA A 670 22.10 11.64 -6.32
C ALA A 670 20.79 12.11 -6.96
N MET A 671 20.41 11.47 -8.06
CA MET A 671 19.24 11.84 -8.85
C MET A 671 18.00 11.06 -8.42
N ILE A 672 16.98 11.78 -7.94
CA ILE A 672 15.64 11.25 -7.66
C ILE A 672 14.69 11.77 -8.74
N ASP A 673 14.35 10.93 -9.71
CA ASP A 673 13.54 11.32 -10.87
C ASP A 673 12.17 10.63 -10.86
N GLY A 674 11.10 11.41 -11.03
CA GLY A 674 9.75 10.87 -11.17
C GLY A 674 9.15 10.30 -9.88
N LEU A 675 9.60 10.71 -8.69
CA LEU A 675 9.00 10.22 -7.44
C LEU A 675 7.55 10.68 -7.33
N ILE A 676 6.64 9.74 -7.08
CA ILE A 676 5.24 10.03 -6.73
C ILE A 676 5.02 9.67 -5.27
N ALA A 677 4.75 10.66 -4.42
CA ALA A 677 4.51 10.45 -3.00
C ALA A 677 3.16 11.03 -2.58
N PHE A 678 2.27 10.20 -2.04
CA PHE A 678 0.98 10.70 -1.57
C PHE A 678 0.45 10.00 -0.33
N LYS A 679 -0.46 10.66 0.41
CA LYS A 679 -1.13 10.08 1.57
C LYS A 679 -0.15 9.44 2.58
N ASN A 680 1.04 10.00 2.73
CA ASN A 680 1.96 9.64 3.80
C ASN A 680 1.61 10.47 5.04
N ASN A 681 1.53 9.82 6.20
CA ASN A 681 1.03 10.45 7.43
C ASN A 681 1.86 11.68 7.83
N ASP A 682 3.18 11.63 7.66
CA ASP A 682 4.14 12.66 8.00
C ASP A 682 4.81 13.15 6.71
N HIS A 683 5.90 12.53 6.22
CA HIS A 683 6.63 13.06 5.06
C HIS A 683 6.30 12.30 3.77
N GLY A 684 6.11 13.01 2.66
CA GLY A 684 6.15 12.40 1.33
C GLY A 684 7.58 11.93 1.02
N ALA A 685 8.56 12.80 1.28
CA ALA A 685 9.97 12.42 1.31
C ALA A 685 10.77 13.23 2.33
N TRP A 686 11.75 12.57 2.94
CA TRP A 686 12.81 13.16 3.74
C TRP A 686 14.15 12.75 3.14
N ALA A 687 15.02 13.71 2.84
CA ALA A 687 16.36 13.42 2.38
C ALA A 687 17.41 14.25 3.11
N ARG A 688 18.50 13.59 3.49
CA ARG A 688 19.61 14.19 4.18
C ARG A 688 20.94 13.79 3.56
N GLY A 689 21.73 14.78 3.15
CA GLY A 689 23.04 14.53 2.56
C GLY A 689 23.69 15.75 1.92
N GLY A 690 24.72 15.50 1.12
CA GLY A 690 25.43 16.48 0.29
C GLY A 690 24.60 16.86 -0.96
N ASP A 691 24.92 16.27 -2.11
CA ASP A 691 24.26 16.58 -3.38
C ASP A 691 23.10 15.62 -3.69
N ILE A 692 21.85 16.09 -3.52
CA ILE A 692 20.63 15.33 -3.82
C ILE A 692 19.68 16.20 -4.64
N ILE A 693 19.24 15.70 -5.79
CA ILE A 693 18.41 16.43 -6.74
C ILE A 693 17.10 15.67 -6.98
N PHE A 694 15.98 16.27 -6.58
CA PHE A 694 14.64 15.82 -6.92
C PHE A 694 14.16 16.50 -8.18
N ARG A 695 13.70 15.73 -9.17
CA ARG A 695 13.09 16.30 -10.39
C ARG A 695 11.85 15.56 -10.84
N ASN A 696 10.98 16.27 -11.56
CA ASN A 696 9.76 15.71 -12.17
C ASN A 696 8.88 14.93 -11.18
N SER A 697 8.87 15.34 -9.91
CA SER A 697 8.25 14.59 -8.81
C SER A 697 6.89 15.17 -8.42
N GLY A 698 6.00 14.33 -7.88
CA GLY A 698 4.67 14.72 -7.43
C GLY A 698 4.44 14.39 -5.96
N PHE A 699 3.96 15.38 -5.19
CA PHE A 699 3.66 15.23 -3.76
C PHE A 699 2.21 15.65 -3.50
N SER A 700 1.34 14.74 -3.04
CA SER A 700 -0.08 15.05 -2.79
C SER A 700 -0.59 14.54 -1.44
N ASP A 701 -1.31 15.36 -0.71
CA ASP A 701 -1.97 14.95 0.54
C ASP A 701 -1.02 14.34 1.59
N ASN A 702 0.27 14.69 1.56
CA ASN A 702 1.20 14.31 2.63
C ASN A 702 1.06 15.31 3.79
N GLY A 703 1.41 14.90 5.01
CA GLY A 703 1.54 15.86 6.12
C GLY A 703 2.54 16.98 5.78
N ILE A 704 3.70 16.58 5.26
CA ILE A 704 4.77 17.41 4.72
C ILE A 704 5.15 16.79 3.38
N GLY A 705 5.14 17.52 2.27
CA GLY A 705 5.47 16.97 0.95
C GLY A 705 6.94 16.54 0.85
N LEU A 706 7.87 17.48 1.01
CA LEU A 706 9.31 17.22 0.92
C LEU A 706 10.08 18.04 1.96
N THR A 707 11.03 17.38 2.63
CA THR A 707 12.05 18.02 3.47
C THR A 707 13.43 17.62 3.00
N LEU A 708 14.28 18.63 2.74
CA LEU A 708 15.68 18.44 2.41
C LEU A 708 16.53 19.01 3.55
N ALA A 709 17.50 18.23 4.03
CA ALA A 709 18.41 18.60 5.09
C ALA A 709 19.85 18.40 4.64
N SER A 710 20.75 19.34 4.92
CA SER A 710 22.17 19.13 4.66
C SER A 710 22.78 18.18 5.68
N ASP A 711 24.09 17.94 5.57
CA ASP A 711 24.86 17.18 6.55
C ASP A 711 24.81 17.80 7.98
N GLY A 712 24.26 19.01 8.14
CA GLY A 712 23.95 19.61 9.44
C GLY A 712 25.17 20.13 10.20
N THR A 713 26.37 19.82 9.74
CA THR A 713 27.64 20.40 10.20
C THR A 713 28.21 21.26 9.10
N PHE A 714 27.57 22.36 8.75
CA PHE A 714 28.16 23.30 7.79
C PHE A 714 29.47 23.86 8.38
N PRO A 715 30.64 23.78 7.70
CA PRO A 715 30.90 23.27 6.35
C PRO A 715 31.74 21.96 6.31
N THR A 716 31.17 20.80 6.64
CA THR A 716 31.84 19.49 6.49
C THR A 716 31.92 19.02 5.04
N ASP A 717 31.06 19.57 4.16
CA ASP A 717 31.04 19.31 2.72
C ASP A 717 30.73 20.61 1.97
N GLU A 718 31.73 21.50 1.90
CA GLU A 718 31.59 22.85 1.34
C GLU A 718 31.16 22.81 -0.14
N GLY A 719 30.17 23.65 -0.47
CA GLY A 719 29.62 23.75 -1.82
C GLY A 719 28.61 22.66 -2.20
N SER A 720 28.29 21.72 -1.30
CA SER A 720 27.16 20.80 -1.50
C SER A 720 25.82 21.54 -1.55
N SER A 721 24.86 21.01 -2.32
CA SER A 721 23.54 21.62 -2.46
C SER A 721 22.43 20.60 -2.67
N LEU A 722 21.26 20.92 -2.12
CA LEU A 722 20.07 20.09 -2.23
C LEU A 722 19.06 20.81 -3.12
N GLU A 723 18.58 20.14 -4.17
CA GLU A 723 17.75 20.79 -5.18
C GLU A 723 16.43 20.06 -5.40
N VAL A 724 15.36 20.83 -5.66
CA VAL A 724 14.10 20.31 -6.20
C VAL A 724 13.67 21.15 -7.41
N THR A 725 13.34 20.48 -8.51
CA THR A 725 12.91 21.16 -9.73
C THR A 725 11.83 20.45 -10.55
N ARG A 726 11.00 21.22 -11.27
CA ARG A 726 9.94 20.69 -12.15
C ARG A 726 8.98 19.74 -11.42
N SER A 727 8.70 20.02 -10.15
CA SER A 727 7.89 19.16 -9.29
C SER A 727 6.57 19.84 -8.90
N ILE A 728 5.56 19.03 -8.59
CA ILE A 728 4.23 19.47 -8.23
C ILE A 728 3.90 19.10 -6.78
N PHE A 729 3.29 20.03 -6.05
CA PHE A 729 2.89 19.88 -4.65
C PHE A 729 1.40 20.21 -4.51
N ILE A 730 0.63 19.29 -3.96
CA ILE A 730 -0.81 19.41 -3.72
C ILE A 730 -1.07 19.28 -2.22
N GLY A 731 -1.65 20.31 -1.62
CA GLY A 731 -1.99 20.30 -0.19
C GLY A 731 -3.15 19.35 0.11
N GLU A 732 -4.32 19.63 -0.46
CA GLU A 732 -5.54 18.87 -0.26
C GLU A 732 -6.23 18.58 -1.59
N SER A 733 -6.02 17.39 -2.16
CA SER A 733 -6.61 16.93 -3.41
C SER A 733 -8.09 16.54 -3.26
N SER A 734 -8.72 16.08 -4.36
CA SER A 734 -10.06 15.48 -4.32
C SER A 734 -10.09 14.02 -3.83
N ASN A 735 -8.94 13.44 -3.45
CA ASN A 735 -8.91 12.17 -2.72
C ASN A 735 -9.28 12.38 -1.24
N PHE A 736 -10.58 12.34 -0.97
CA PHE A 736 -11.12 12.50 0.39
C PHE A 736 -10.81 11.32 1.32
N GLY A 737 -10.45 10.15 0.78
CA GLY A 737 -10.24 8.94 1.55
C GLY A 737 -11.54 8.31 2.07
N SER A 738 -11.39 7.31 2.94
CA SER A 738 -12.51 6.60 3.57
C SER A 738 -12.41 6.62 5.09
N GLN A 739 -13.56 6.76 5.75
CA GLN A 739 -13.60 6.65 7.21
C GLN A 739 -13.43 5.18 7.61
N GLY A 740 -12.28 4.82 8.18
CA GLY A 740 -11.98 3.46 8.63
C GLY A 740 -10.50 3.12 8.53
N GLY A 741 -10.19 1.83 8.75
CA GLY A 741 -8.80 1.37 8.90
C GLY A 741 -8.22 1.79 10.26
N GLN A 742 -6.88 1.75 10.37
CA GLN A 742 -6.20 2.15 11.61
C GLN A 742 -6.02 3.67 11.74
N ASN A 743 -6.24 4.46 10.68
CA ASN A 743 -6.18 5.91 10.75
C ASN A 743 -7.49 6.50 11.30
N SER A 744 -7.43 7.08 12.50
CA SER A 744 -8.60 7.61 13.20
C SER A 744 -8.95 9.07 12.85
N TYR A 745 -8.10 9.76 12.07
CA TYR A 745 -8.21 11.20 11.86
C TYR A 745 -9.15 11.53 10.69
N TRP A 746 -10.41 11.82 11.02
CA TRP A 746 -11.46 12.28 10.10
C TRP A 746 -11.88 13.71 10.43
N GLY A 747 -11.89 14.62 9.46
CA GLY A 747 -12.23 16.03 9.71
C GLY A 747 -12.49 16.86 8.46
N LYS A 748 -12.84 18.13 8.65
CA LYS A 748 -13.11 19.05 7.55
C LYS A 748 -11.82 19.43 6.81
N GLY A 749 -11.85 19.33 5.49
CA GLY A 749 -10.84 19.88 4.59
C GLY A 749 -11.05 21.38 4.35
N ALA A 750 -10.17 21.96 3.53
CA ALA A 750 -10.17 23.37 3.15
C ALA A 750 -11.50 23.87 2.58
N ASN A 751 -12.23 23.00 1.85
CA ASN A 751 -13.49 23.34 1.21
C ASN A 751 -14.73 22.93 2.03
N GLY A 752 -14.55 22.55 3.30
CA GLY A 752 -15.64 22.16 4.21
C GLY A 752 -16.06 20.69 4.12
N GLU A 753 -15.65 19.97 3.08
CA GLU A 753 -15.88 18.53 2.93
C GLU A 753 -15.15 17.71 3.99
N TYR A 754 -15.75 16.60 4.40
CA TYR A 754 -15.10 15.67 5.32
C TYR A 754 -14.13 14.75 4.58
N ARG A 755 -12.95 14.55 5.17
CA ARG A 755 -11.88 13.73 4.60
C ARG A 755 -10.99 13.12 5.68
N THR A 756 -10.19 12.13 5.30
CA THR A 756 -9.06 11.68 6.10
C THR A 756 -7.98 12.74 6.16
N LEU A 757 -7.31 12.83 7.31
CA LEU A 757 -6.28 13.82 7.62
C LEU A 757 -4.98 13.16 8.05
N PRO A 758 -3.82 13.80 7.79
CA PRO A 758 -2.53 13.31 8.25
C PRO A 758 -2.36 13.59 9.75
N ARG A 759 -1.87 12.61 10.52
CA ARG A 759 -1.48 12.68 11.96
C ARG A 759 -2.51 13.15 13.00
N ASN A 760 -3.25 14.23 12.80
CA ASN A 760 -4.38 14.69 13.63
C ASN A 760 -5.06 15.89 12.95
N LYS A 761 -6.12 16.43 13.57
CA LYS A 761 -6.93 17.51 12.99
C LYS A 761 -6.19 18.85 12.87
N THR A 762 -5.18 19.10 13.71
CA THR A 762 -4.49 20.40 13.83
C THR A 762 -3.08 20.41 13.24
N PHE A 763 -2.57 19.24 12.81
CA PHE A 763 -1.23 19.11 12.26
C PHE A 763 -1.05 19.99 11.00
N PRO A 764 -0.04 20.88 10.96
CA PRO A 764 0.10 21.82 9.87
C PRO A 764 0.57 21.14 8.59
N ILE A 765 -0.19 21.31 7.50
CA ILE A 765 0.16 20.76 6.18
C ILE A 765 1.18 21.68 5.50
N ARG A 766 2.27 21.09 4.98
CA ARG A 766 3.32 21.80 4.26
C ARG A 766 3.64 21.13 2.92
N GLY A 767 3.76 21.91 1.85
CA GLY A 767 4.22 21.39 0.56
C GLY A 767 5.71 21.09 0.59
N PHE A 768 6.52 22.14 0.64
CA PHE A 768 7.97 22.05 0.84
C PHE A 768 8.37 22.63 2.20
N GLN A 769 9.27 21.94 2.90
CA GLN A 769 9.81 22.35 4.19
C GLN A 769 11.30 22.68 4.06
N ILE A 770 11.62 23.96 4.27
CA ILE A 770 13.00 24.46 4.30
C ILE A 770 13.63 24.07 5.65
N TYR A 771 14.80 23.43 5.59
CA TYR A 771 15.57 22.97 6.74
C TYR A 771 17.07 22.88 6.41
N ASP A 772 17.95 23.10 7.40
CA ASP A 772 19.43 23.10 7.35
C ASP A 772 20.08 23.86 6.17
N GLY A 773 19.95 23.36 4.93
CA GLY A 773 20.41 24.01 3.71
C GLY A 773 21.92 23.96 3.45
N PRO A 774 22.38 24.40 2.28
CA PRO A 774 21.63 25.17 1.28
C PRO A 774 20.65 24.32 0.45
N VAL A 775 19.38 24.75 0.40
CA VAL A 775 18.34 24.17 -0.47
C VAL A 775 17.98 25.10 -1.63
N ARG A 776 17.70 24.55 -2.80
CA ARG A 776 17.24 25.30 -3.98
C ARG A 776 15.92 24.74 -4.49
N ILE A 777 14.92 25.60 -4.61
CA ILE A 777 13.59 25.26 -5.14
C ILE A 777 13.39 26.04 -6.43
N THR A 778 13.18 25.35 -7.55
CA THR A 778 13.02 26.03 -8.85
C THR A 778 12.05 25.34 -9.80
N ARG A 779 11.20 26.10 -10.50
CA ARG A 779 10.21 25.54 -11.46
C ARG A 779 9.20 24.58 -10.82
N CYS A 780 8.82 24.81 -9.58
CA CYS A 780 7.85 23.98 -8.87
C CYS A 780 6.45 24.61 -8.87
N THR A 781 5.42 23.77 -8.91
CA THR A 781 4.01 24.19 -8.87
C THR A 781 3.35 23.79 -7.56
N PHE A 782 2.65 24.71 -6.91
CA PHE A 782 1.90 24.47 -5.68
C PHE A 782 0.41 24.70 -5.89
N LYS A 783 -0.43 23.78 -5.40
CA LYS A 783 -1.90 23.82 -5.51
C LYS A 783 -2.57 23.45 -4.19
N LYS A 784 -3.75 24.02 -3.93
CA LYS A 784 -4.67 23.62 -2.85
C LYS A 784 -4.07 23.65 -1.43
N PHE A 785 -3.24 24.66 -1.13
CA PHE A 785 -2.76 24.94 0.22
C PHE A 785 -3.60 26.07 0.85
N THR A 786 -4.73 25.69 1.43
CA THR A 786 -5.68 26.62 2.06
C THR A 786 -5.83 26.28 3.54
N PRO A 787 -5.58 27.24 4.45
CA PRO A 787 -5.74 27.01 5.88
C PRO A 787 -7.23 26.91 6.25
N THR A 788 -7.54 26.10 7.26
CA THR A 788 -8.86 26.07 7.92
C THR A 788 -8.79 26.78 9.27
N VAL A 789 -9.92 26.88 9.97
CA VAL A 789 -9.96 27.41 11.34
C VAL A 789 -9.10 26.56 12.29
N ASP A 790 -9.09 25.25 12.08
CA ASP A 790 -8.45 24.29 12.98
C ASP A 790 -7.02 23.91 12.55
N ARG A 791 -6.66 24.12 11.28
CA ARG A 791 -5.42 23.61 10.68
C ARG A 791 -4.74 24.64 9.78
N HIS A 792 -3.46 24.87 10.06
CA HIS A 792 -2.60 25.65 9.18
C HIS A 792 -2.21 24.83 7.93
N SER A 793 -2.11 25.52 6.79
CA SER A 793 -1.65 24.94 5.52
C SER A 793 -0.77 25.94 4.79
N SER A 794 0.36 25.48 4.24
CA SER A 794 1.33 26.34 3.56
C SER A 794 2.03 25.61 2.42
N ALA A 795 2.18 26.29 1.28
CA ALA A 795 2.90 25.75 0.12
C ALA A 795 4.39 25.56 0.45
N ILE A 796 5.03 26.61 0.98
CA ILE A 796 6.42 26.61 1.45
C ILE A 796 6.38 27.02 2.92
N GLY A 797 7.13 26.32 3.76
CA GLY A 797 7.30 26.64 5.18
C GLY A 797 8.64 26.17 5.71
N PHE A 798 8.93 26.47 6.97
CA PHE A 798 10.17 26.05 7.64
C PHE A 798 9.96 24.81 8.51
N PHE A 799 11.03 24.07 8.79
CA PHE A 799 11.04 23.09 9.87
C PHE A 799 10.71 23.78 11.20
N LEU A 800 9.80 23.20 11.98
CA LEU A 800 9.38 23.79 13.26
C LEU A 800 10.21 23.18 14.38
N LYS A 801 10.69 24.01 15.32
CA LYS A 801 11.58 23.61 16.43
C LYS A 801 12.97 23.25 15.94
N ASN A 802 13.50 24.07 15.04
CA ASN A 802 14.81 23.87 14.48
C ASN A 802 15.91 24.27 15.49
N SER A 803 16.59 23.29 16.06
CA SER A 803 17.79 23.52 16.90
C SER A 803 19.09 23.69 16.11
N TRP A 804 19.05 23.54 14.78
CA TRP A 804 20.21 23.52 13.91
C TRP A 804 20.30 24.80 13.07
N GLN A 805 21.53 25.19 12.73
CA GLN A 805 21.80 26.29 11.83
C GLN A 805 21.06 26.15 10.49
N ILE A 806 20.66 27.29 9.92
CA ILE A 806 20.02 27.33 8.60
C ILE A 806 20.87 28.17 7.66
N SER A 807 21.10 27.67 6.46
CA SER A 807 21.91 28.33 5.45
C SER A 807 21.19 29.59 4.93
N PRO A 808 21.87 30.76 4.88
CA PRO A 808 21.33 31.95 4.21
C PRO A 808 21.28 31.79 2.69
N GLN A 809 21.87 30.73 2.13
CA GLN A 809 21.90 30.43 0.69
C GLN A 809 20.73 29.54 0.24
N ASN A 810 19.67 29.44 1.06
CA ASN A 810 18.43 28.80 0.64
C ASN A 810 17.73 29.66 -0.40
N ASN A 811 17.59 29.16 -1.63
CA ASN A 811 17.08 29.95 -2.75
C ASN A 811 15.78 29.40 -3.31
N VAL A 812 14.90 30.32 -3.70
CA VAL A 812 13.63 30.01 -4.34
C VAL A 812 13.48 30.85 -5.61
N SER A 813 13.04 30.22 -6.70
CA SER A 813 12.80 30.90 -7.98
C SER A 813 11.78 30.15 -8.84
N GLN A 814 11.17 30.83 -9.80
CA GLN A 814 10.30 30.25 -10.82
C GLN A 814 9.16 29.40 -10.23
N ILE A 815 8.60 29.83 -9.09
CA ILE A 815 7.52 29.13 -8.40
C ILE A 815 6.16 29.54 -8.99
N LEU A 816 5.34 28.54 -9.30
CA LEU A 816 3.95 28.75 -9.70
C LEU A 816 3.02 28.43 -8.52
N MET A 817 2.39 29.46 -7.95
CA MET A 817 1.33 29.29 -6.94
C MET A 817 -0.05 29.50 -7.58
N GLU A 818 -0.88 28.46 -7.62
CA GLU A 818 -2.26 28.57 -8.12
C GLU A 818 -3.15 29.43 -7.20
N LYS A 819 -4.30 29.90 -7.71
CA LYS A 819 -5.28 30.69 -6.93
C LYS A 819 -5.77 29.96 -5.67
N SER A 820 -5.78 28.63 -5.70
CA SER A 820 -6.15 27.74 -4.59
C SER A 820 -5.09 27.68 -3.49
N VAL A 821 -3.93 28.31 -3.68
CA VAL A 821 -2.92 28.51 -2.66
C VAL A 821 -3.17 29.85 -1.99
N SER A 822 -3.35 29.84 -0.67
CA SER A 822 -3.38 31.09 0.07
C SER A 822 -2.01 31.79 -0.06
N LYS A 823 -1.93 32.82 -0.92
CA LYS A 823 -0.81 33.78 -0.99
C LYS A 823 -0.57 34.52 0.34
N ARG A 824 -1.42 34.26 1.34
CA ARG A 824 -1.44 34.86 2.67
C ARG A 824 -1.45 33.74 3.71
N SER A 825 -0.39 32.93 3.75
CA SER A 825 -0.17 32.01 4.87
C SER A 825 -0.15 32.82 6.17
N ARG A 826 -1.01 32.47 7.13
CA ARG A 826 -0.87 32.96 8.50
C ARG A 826 0.22 32.08 9.15
N ASN A 827 1.29 32.72 9.62
CA ASN A 827 2.42 32.12 10.34
C ASN A 827 3.31 31.18 9.51
N TRP A 828 4.13 31.74 8.61
CA TRP A 828 5.30 31.01 8.07
C TRP A 828 6.28 30.63 9.17
N PHE A 829 6.38 31.47 10.21
CA PHE A 829 7.20 31.24 11.38
C PHE A 829 6.31 30.86 12.57
N GLY A 830 6.67 29.77 13.26
CA GLY A 830 6.04 29.38 14.52
C GLY A 830 6.55 30.21 15.72
N ASN A 831 5.97 29.99 16.89
CA ASN A 831 6.39 30.63 18.16
C ASN A 831 7.55 29.89 18.85
N ASN A 832 8.31 29.08 18.12
CA ASN A 832 9.43 28.32 18.70
C ASN A 832 10.65 29.25 18.88
N ASP A 833 11.53 28.94 19.83
CA ASP A 833 12.65 29.83 20.18
C ASP A 833 14.03 29.18 20.11
N ASN A 834 14.17 28.08 19.35
CA ASN A 834 15.47 27.47 19.17
C ASN A 834 16.34 28.31 18.21
N ASP A 835 17.66 28.19 18.29
CA ASP A 835 18.60 29.01 17.51
C ASP A 835 18.36 28.94 16.00
N GLY A 836 18.10 27.74 15.48
CA GLY A 836 17.73 27.54 14.07
C GLY A 836 16.41 28.19 13.68
N ASP A 837 15.44 28.28 14.61
CA ASP A 837 14.18 28.96 14.36
C ASP A 837 14.41 30.48 14.19
N LYS A 838 15.26 31.09 15.03
CA LYS A 838 15.64 32.54 14.98
C LYS A 838 16.27 32.93 13.66
N MET A 839 16.99 31.99 13.08
CA MET A 839 17.78 32.18 11.88
C MET A 839 17.03 31.85 10.59
N SER A 840 15.77 31.39 10.68
CA SER A 840 14.97 30.95 9.53
C SER A 840 14.97 31.99 8.40
N ILE A 841 15.48 31.61 7.24
CA ILE A 841 15.69 32.49 6.08
C ILE A 841 15.62 31.72 4.75
N PHE A 842 15.11 32.40 3.71
CA PHE A 842 15.34 32.05 2.31
C PHE A 842 15.38 33.30 1.42
N HIS A 843 15.98 33.18 0.24
CA HIS A 843 16.11 34.22 -0.78
C HIS A 843 15.15 33.94 -1.95
N ASP A 844 14.19 34.84 -2.18
CA ASP A 844 13.34 34.84 -3.38
C ASP A 844 14.07 35.60 -4.49
N LEU A 845 14.63 34.87 -5.45
CA LEU A 845 15.53 35.44 -6.46
C LEU A 845 14.77 36.28 -7.50
N ASP A 846 13.58 35.82 -7.90
CA ASP A 846 12.82 36.41 -9.02
C ASP A 846 11.46 36.98 -8.62
N GLY A 847 11.13 36.94 -7.32
CA GLY A 847 9.87 37.45 -6.80
C GLY A 847 8.70 36.51 -7.05
N SER A 848 8.94 35.27 -7.49
CA SER A 848 7.87 34.31 -7.79
C SER A 848 7.06 33.90 -6.55
N VAL A 849 7.62 34.08 -5.34
CA VAL A 849 6.93 33.80 -4.08
C VAL A 849 6.36 35.07 -3.45
N THR A 850 7.14 36.14 -3.42
CA THR A 850 6.88 37.36 -2.64
C THR A 850 6.25 38.48 -3.46
N GLY A 851 6.41 38.44 -4.79
CA GLY A 851 6.09 39.51 -5.72
C GLY A 851 7.22 40.53 -5.90
N TYR A 852 8.32 40.42 -5.16
CA TYR A 852 9.48 41.32 -5.24
C TYR A 852 10.75 40.52 -5.53
N PRO A 853 11.48 40.80 -6.62
CA PRO A 853 12.72 40.11 -6.91
C PRO A 853 13.81 40.45 -5.89
N ASP A 854 14.82 39.59 -5.81
CA ASP A 854 16.01 39.77 -4.98
C ASP A 854 15.70 40.13 -3.51
N THR A 855 14.75 39.40 -2.90
CA THR A 855 14.26 39.69 -1.56
C THR A 855 14.48 38.50 -0.63
N PHE A 856 15.05 38.77 0.54
CA PHE A 856 15.18 37.80 1.62
C PHE A 856 13.96 37.81 2.51
N ILE A 857 13.50 36.60 2.88
CA ILE A 857 12.42 36.40 3.83
C ILE A 857 12.97 35.72 5.06
N GLY A 858 12.76 36.34 6.22
CA GLY A 858 13.18 35.80 7.50
C GLY A 858 12.18 36.06 8.61
N ARG A 859 12.42 35.42 9.76
CA ARG A 859 11.61 35.64 10.96
C ARG A 859 11.74 37.07 11.47
N ALA A 860 10.71 37.61 12.11
CA ALA A 860 10.68 39.02 12.50
C ALA A 860 11.80 39.46 13.47
N ASP A 861 12.34 38.52 14.23
CA ASP A 861 13.45 38.67 15.18
C ASP A 861 14.77 38.08 14.65
N ASN A 862 14.89 37.84 13.34
CA ASN A 862 16.17 37.55 12.70
C ASN A 862 16.99 38.84 12.59
N TYR A 863 17.74 39.18 13.64
CA TYR A 863 18.53 40.41 13.72
C TYR A 863 19.71 40.46 12.74
N LEU A 864 20.16 39.31 12.22
CA LEU A 864 21.22 39.26 11.22
C LEU A 864 20.72 39.64 9.82
N LEU A 865 19.42 39.49 9.54
CA LEU A 865 18.82 39.96 8.30
C LEU A 865 18.34 41.42 8.40
N ARG A 866 17.96 41.86 9.61
CA ARG A 866 17.17 43.08 9.81
C ARG A 866 18.00 44.36 9.66
N HIS A 867 17.49 45.29 8.85
CA HIS A 867 18.03 46.64 8.65
C HIS A 867 16.87 47.63 8.42
N ALA A 868 17.17 48.94 8.33
CA ALA A 868 16.16 50.00 8.19
C ALA A 868 15.27 49.87 6.93
N GLY A 869 15.71 49.15 5.91
CA GLY A 869 14.96 48.91 4.67
C GLY A 869 14.03 47.68 4.71
N CYS A 870 14.03 46.91 5.79
CA CYS A 870 13.16 45.74 5.92
C CYS A 870 11.70 46.13 6.12
N LEU A 871 10.80 45.48 5.38
CA LEU A 871 9.35 45.61 5.52
C LEU A 871 8.83 44.51 6.47
N PRO A 872 8.22 44.86 7.61
CA PRO A 872 7.57 43.88 8.47
C PRO A 872 6.33 43.30 7.79
N VAL A 873 6.13 41.99 7.92
CA VAL A 873 4.95 41.29 7.41
C VAL A 873 4.27 40.57 8.58
N PRO A 874 3.43 41.26 9.38
CA PRO A 874 2.86 40.72 10.61
C PRO A 874 2.09 39.40 10.42
N ARG A 875 1.41 39.25 9.28
CA ARG A 875 0.68 38.01 8.93
C ARG A 875 1.58 36.77 8.85
N TRP A 876 2.87 36.94 8.56
CA TRP A 876 3.85 35.85 8.49
C TRP A 876 4.58 35.63 9.81
N ASN A 877 4.48 36.58 10.74
CA ASN A 877 5.43 36.78 11.83
C ASN A 877 6.89 36.92 11.31
N GLY A 878 7.05 37.63 10.19
CA GLY A 878 8.30 37.72 9.43
C GLY A 878 8.61 39.12 8.90
N VAL A 879 9.75 39.24 8.23
CA VAL A 879 10.24 40.44 7.54
C VAL A 879 10.64 40.10 6.11
N MET A 880 10.50 41.09 5.21
CA MET A 880 11.04 41.06 3.85
C MET A 880 12.13 42.12 3.75
N CYS A 881 13.33 41.73 3.32
CA CYS A 881 14.49 42.60 3.32
C CYS A 881 15.23 42.50 1.99
N THR A 882 15.73 43.63 1.48
CA THR A 882 16.64 43.69 0.33
C THR A 882 18.08 43.83 0.82
N GLY A 883 19.08 43.51 0.00
CA GLY A 883 20.48 43.64 0.38
C GLY A 883 21.10 42.30 0.80
N LYS A 884 22.03 42.30 1.76
CA LYS A 884 22.77 41.08 2.13
C LYS A 884 22.44 40.61 3.54
N PHE A 885 22.47 39.29 3.73
CA PHE A 885 22.45 38.69 5.06
C PHE A 885 23.69 39.10 5.86
N ALA A 886 23.51 39.44 7.14
CA ALA A 886 24.56 39.95 8.03
C ALA A 886 25.27 41.21 7.49
N GLN A 887 24.52 42.13 6.88
CA GLN A 887 25.03 43.45 6.52
C GLN A 887 25.25 44.31 7.77
N VAL A 888 26.44 44.92 7.88
CA VAL A 888 26.85 45.82 8.97
C VAL A 888 26.48 47.25 8.63
#